data_AF-A0A962DMW6-F1
#
_entry.id   AF-A0A962DMW6-F1
#
_cell.length_a   1.000
_cell.length_b   1.000
_cell.length_c   1.000
_cell.angle_alpha   90.00
_cell.angle_beta   90.00
_cell.angle_gamma   90.00
#
_symmetry.space_group_name_H-M   'P 1'
#
loop_
_entity.id
_entity.type
_entity.pdbx_description
1 polymer ?
#
loop_
_entity_poly.entity_id
_entity_poly.type
_entity_poly.pdbx_seq_one_letter_code
_entity_poly.pdbx_strand_id
1 'polypeptide(L)'
;TFRSPIPGQEAAQVLRKLRDWAGEIGEIKVGEDQNPLISIQITGVDLEPVLRAAETNDNQGNRRKLVRELLFDQLGVKDVGSLFTRHDFIWRGTQREVDVMYENVCDLADDRLRGRPDAWSVIIDYPFDDRNRTPQDDLARLSKYHGGTARTLVWLPSFLSPMSLRELGRLVILDHILQGDRFEQYAGHLSLIDRTQAKALARNQYDSLRIKLKSQLEVAYGIRPEPSDAVTHALSPDQQLRSLDPTLEPRPPVGADLASAFANLLDQLFTHQYPAHPEFETEIKASVAKKLWTELQTALESPQWRAHIVDIPTRKLVRAIVPACKLGQTSENYVVLDAFWSAHFAQSMAKEGIGVPTVGKLREWLDQPRPMGLPVEMQDLVILCFATQTNRRFTVNGGPCQPDIGRLSDAMEVREQTLPSDSDWKVATDRASQLFGLTPPTVLNASNVAQLVSLVRKAVADLRNPIRALVQELQNRIAQFVGKPSTDRQRSAECAMSLVSSLASAEDAELVSVLANATLETSPTAVARTLGQATALKQSIESANWGLFDALAQLNDARRAHAEPLLAKLAEVLRNDEHVLSLKDTLVSLQNQGMQVLTRQVEPLVVPPLPEPPSPAGEAPMQGTRKTRVVTVEEESQMDLSGDDAARVLDELKAKLAAGQGIELSLTWRLQRRETE
;
A
#
# COMPACT_ATOMS: atom_id res chain seq x y z
N THR A 1 3.25 -72.12 9.65
CA THR A 1 2.90 -71.21 8.53
C THR A 1 1.74 -70.37 8.98
N PHE A 2 1.90 -69.04 9.03
CA PHE A 2 0.82 -68.13 9.39
C PHE A 2 -0.13 -68.02 8.19
N ARG A 3 -1.44 -68.19 8.39
CA ARG A 3 -2.44 -68.09 7.32
C ARG A 3 -3.27 -66.83 7.55
N SER A 4 -3.23 -65.90 6.60
CA SER A 4 -4.13 -64.74 6.57
C SER A 4 -5.41 -65.11 5.80
N PRO A 5 -6.59 -64.57 6.17
CA PRO A 5 -7.82 -64.68 5.38
C PRO A 5 -7.69 -64.01 4.00
N ILE A 6 -6.79 -63.03 3.86
CA ILE A 6 -6.48 -62.33 2.61
C ILE A 6 -5.03 -62.66 2.21
N PRO A 7 -4.80 -63.32 1.06
CA PRO A 7 -3.45 -63.61 0.58
C PRO A 7 -2.60 -62.34 0.44
N GLY A 8 -1.37 -62.34 0.95
CA GLY A 8 -0.45 -61.19 0.90
C GLY A 8 -0.52 -60.25 2.10
N GLN A 9 -1.41 -60.48 3.06
CA GLN A 9 -1.48 -59.71 4.33
C GLN A 9 -0.83 -60.42 5.53
N GLU A 10 -0.16 -61.56 5.32
CA GLU A 10 0.40 -62.36 6.40
C GLU A 10 1.40 -61.57 7.25
N ALA A 11 2.28 -60.80 6.62
CA ALA A 11 3.26 -59.96 7.31
C ALA A 11 2.59 -58.86 8.15
N ALA A 12 1.55 -58.20 7.63
CA ALA A 12 0.82 -57.17 8.34
C ALA A 12 0.05 -57.72 9.55
N GLN A 13 -0.53 -58.91 9.45
CA GLN A 13 -1.21 -59.57 10.56
C GLN A 13 -0.24 -60.03 11.65
N VAL A 14 0.92 -60.59 11.27
CA VAL A 14 1.97 -60.96 12.23
C VAL A 14 2.46 -59.71 12.96
N LEU A 15 2.70 -58.62 12.23
CA LEU A 15 3.13 -57.36 12.83
C LEU A 15 2.08 -56.78 13.78
N ARG A 16 0.78 -56.85 13.42
CA ARG A 16 -0.32 -56.45 14.31
C ARG A 16 -0.28 -57.22 15.63
N LYS A 17 -0.21 -58.56 15.58
CA LYS A 17 -0.11 -59.39 16.79
C LYS A 17 1.11 -59.07 17.65
N LEU A 18 2.27 -58.83 17.02
CA LEU A 18 3.49 -58.47 17.73
C LEU A 18 3.38 -57.11 18.43
N ARG A 19 2.70 -56.13 17.80
CA ARG A 19 2.40 -54.85 18.44
C ARG A 19 1.38 -55.00 19.57
N ASP A 20 0.39 -55.87 19.41
CA ASP A 20 -0.56 -56.19 20.49
C ASP A 20 0.17 -56.75 21.70
N TRP A 21 1.05 -57.74 21.49
CA TRP A 21 1.87 -58.30 22.56
C TRP A 21 2.85 -57.30 23.17
N ALA A 22 3.47 -56.42 22.38
CA ALA A 22 4.35 -55.37 22.90
C ALA A 22 3.62 -54.35 23.79
N GLY A 23 2.31 -54.16 23.59
CA GLY A 23 1.48 -53.36 24.48
C GLY A 23 1.25 -54.01 25.85
N GLU A 24 1.27 -55.34 25.93
CA GLU A 24 1.10 -56.10 27.17
C GLU A 24 2.44 -56.44 27.84
N ILE A 25 3.48 -56.67 27.03
CA ILE A 25 4.79 -57.23 27.41
C ILE A 25 5.90 -56.25 26.99
N GLY A 26 6.47 -55.52 27.96
CA GLY A 26 7.48 -54.48 27.71
C GLY A 26 8.83 -54.99 27.21
N GLU A 27 9.06 -56.30 27.30
CA GLU A 27 10.23 -57.02 26.80
C GLU A 27 10.25 -57.11 25.28
N ILE A 28 9.08 -57.02 24.63
CA ILE A 28 8.95 -57.07 23.17
C ILE A 28 9.11 -55.66 22.62
N LYS A 29 10.13 -55.46 21.79
CA LYS A 29 10.34 -54.22 21.03
C LYS A 29 10.05 -54.45 19.56
N VAL A 30 9.21 -53.59 19.01
CA VAL A 30 8.84 -53.60 17.59
C VAL A 30 9.26 -52.26 16.98
N GLY A 31 10.13 -52.28 15.97
CA GLY A 31 10.51 -51.08 15.23
C GLY A 31 9.32 -50.43 14.49
N GLU A 32 9.53 -49.19 14.06
CA GLU A 32 8.49 -48.38 13.38
C GLU A 32 8.53 -48.49 11.85
N ASP A 33 9.60 -49.06 11.30
CA ASP A 33 9.80 -49.18 9.84
C ASP A 33 8.77 -50.10 9.16
N GLN A 34 8.65 -49.96 7.84
CA GLN A 34 7.80 -50.83 7.02
C GLN A 34 8.18 -52.33 7.15
N ASN A 35 9.46 -52.60 7.40
CA ASN A 35 9.99 -53.91 7.77
C ASN A 35 10.69 -53.80 9.14
N PRO A 36 9.94 -53.92 10.24
CA PRO A 36 10.46 -53.57 11.55
C PRO A 36 11.33 -54.68 12.12
N LEU A 37 12.44 -54.28 12.77
CA LEU A 37 13.22 -55.18 13.61
C LEU A 37 12.41 -55.51 14.87
N ILE A 38 12.23 -56.81 15.13
CA ILE A 38 11.58 -57.31 16.34
C ILE A 38 12.67 -57.85 17.26
N SER A 39 12.74 -57.34 18.48
CA SER A 39 13.70 -57.80 19.48
C SER A 39 13.02 -58.11 20.80
N ILE A 40 13.55 -59.11 21.52
CA ILE A 40 13.04 -59.52 22.84
C ILE A 40 14.16 -59.29 23.84
N GLN A 41 13.88 -58.48 24.85
CA GLN A 41 14.80 -58.20 25.95
C GLN A 41 14.45 -59.13 27.11
N ILE A 42 15.30 -60.13 27.38
CA ILE A 42 15.09 -61.06 28.49
C ILE A 42 15.53 -60.39 29.79
N THR A 43 14.58 -60.11 30.69
CA THR A 43 14.81 -59.51 32.01
C THR A 43 14.14 -60.33 33.10
N GLY A 44 14.74 -60.37 34.30
CA GLY A 44 14.12 -61.01 35.48
C GLY A 44 13.26 -60.06 36.32
N VAL A 45 13.03 -58.83 35.84
CA VAL A 45 12.39 -57.75 36.60
C VAL A 45 10.91 -57.67 36.26
N ASP A 46 10.04 -57.82 37.26
CA ASP A 46 8.59 -57.68 37.11
C ASP A 46 8.16 -56.23 37.27
N LEU A 47 7.53 -55.67 36.23
CA LEU A 47 7.02 -54.28 36.23
C LEU A 47 5.66 -54.16 36.93
N GLU A 48 4.89 -55.23 37.07
CA GLU A 48 3.52 -55.19 37.57
C GLU A 48 3.38 -54.61 39.00
N PRO A 49 4.25 -54.91 39.97
CA PRO A 49 4.19 -54.29 41.30
C PRO A 49 4.31 -52.76 41.26
N VAL A 50 5.13 -52.23 40.35
CA VAL A 50 5.32 -50.77 40.17
C VAL A 50 4.05 -50.15 39.58
N LEU A 51 3.43 -50.79 38.59
CA LEU A 51 2.19 -50.30 37.98
C LEU A 51 1.01 -50.34 38.96
N ARG A 52 0.86 -51.43 39.73
CA ARG A 52 -0.18 -51.54 40.77
C ARG A 52 -0.06 -50.48 41.84
N ALA A 53 1.17 -50.13 42.25
CA ALA A 53 1.39 -49.06 43.22
C ALA A 53 0.90 -47.68 42.74
N ALA A 54 0.81 -47.49 41.42
CA ALA A 54 0.36 -46.24 40.78
C ALA A 54 -1.08 -46.32 40.21
N GLU A 55 -1.83 -47.38 40.47
CA GLU A 55 -3.16 -47.66 39.88
C GLU A 55 -4.19 -46.56 40.13
N THR A 56 -4.10 -45.85 41.26
CA THR A 56 -4.99 -44.72 41.60
C THR A 56 -4.90 -43.55 40.60
N ASN A 57 -3.84 -43.48 39.80
CA ASN A 57 -3.70 -42.48 38.75
C ASN A 57 -4.57 -42.80 37.52
N ASP A 58 -5.03 -44.03 37.37
CA ASP A 58 -6.01 -44.40 36.35
C ASP A 58 -7.42 -43.94 36.77
N ASN A 59 -7.73 -42.68 36.47
CA ASN A 59 -9.03 -42.07 36.74
C ASN A 59 -9.55 -41.31 35.51
N GLN A 60 -10.85 -41.01 35.51
CA GLN A 60 -11.54 -40.39 34.36
C GLN A 60 -10.91 -39.06 33.93
N GLY A 61 -10.49 -38.23 34.89
CA GLY A 61 -9.83 -36.95 34.60
C GLY A 61 -8.50 -37.12 33.86
N ASN A 62 -7.64 -38.02 34.36
CA ASN A 62 -6.35 -38.30 33.72
C ASN A 62 -6.52 -38.98 32.35
N ARG A 63 -7.50 -39.89 32.20
CA ARG A 63 -7.85 -40.48 30.89
C ARG A 63 -8.28 -39.42 29.89
N ARG A 64 -9.19 -38.52 30.28
CA ARG A 64 -9.68 -37.42 29.42
C ARG A 64 -8.53 -36.49 29.02
N LYS A 65 -7.66 -36.14 29.97
CA LYS A 65 -6.46 -35.33 29.71
C LYS A 65 -5.53 -35.99 28.68
N LEU A 66 -5.18 -37.25 28.88
CA LEU A 66 -4.27 -37.97 27.99
C LEU A 66 -4.86 -38.11 26.57
N VAL A 67 -6.15 -38.45 26.44
CA VAL A 67 -6.79 -38.55 25.13
C VAL A 67 -6.88 -37.18 24.45
N ARG A 68 -7.20 -36.11 25.18
CA ARG A 68 -7.16 -34.74 24.66
C ARG A 68 -5.79 -34.40 24.08
N GLU A 69 -4.73 -34.62 24.84
CA GLU A 69 -3.37 -34.31 24.43
C GLU A 69 -2.98 -35.09 23.15
N LEU A 70 -3.26 -36.39 23.12
CA LEU A 70 -2.98 -37.22 21.94
C LEU A 70 -3.81 -36.84 20.72
N LEU A 71 -5.07 -36.47 20.92
CA LEU A 71 -5.96 -36.08 19.84
C LEU A 71 -5.56 -34.71 19.28
N PHE A 72 -5.30 -33.72 20.14
CA PHE A 72 -4.92 -32.38 19.72
C PHE A 72 -3.58 -32.37 18.98
N ASP A 73 -2.60 -33.16 19.45
CA ASP A 73 -1.34 -33.42 18.74
C ASP A 73 -1.60 -33.97 17.33
N GLN A 74 -2.49 -34.97 17.21
CA GLN A 74 -2.82 -35.57 15.92
C GLN A 74 -3.66 -34.70 14.99
N LEU A 75 -4.48 -33.80 15.52
CA LEU A 75 -5.26 -32.85 14.75
C LEU A 75 -4.43 -31.61 14.33
N GLY A 76 -3.23 -31.43 14.90
CA GLY A 76 -2.45 -30.21 14.73
C GLY A 76 -3.01 -29.01 15.48
N VAL A 77 -3.82 -29.26 16.52
CA VAL A 77 -4.44 -28.22 17.36
C VAL A 77 -3.51 -27.92 18.53
N LYS A 78 -3.11 -26.66 18.70
CA LYS A 78 -2.26 -26.24 19.82
C LYS A 78 -3.08 -26.20 21.10
N ASP A 79 -2.83 -27.11 22.04
CA ASP A 79 -3.50 -27.07 23.33
C ASP A 79 -2.91 -25.95 24.21
N VAL A 80 -3.69 -24.90 24.44
CA VAL A 80 -3.31 -23.78 25.32
C VAL A 80 -3.96 -23.91 26.72
N GLY A 81 -4.57 -25.07 27.02
CA GLY A 81 -5.21 -25.35 28.31
C GLY A 81 -6.47 -24.53 28.59
N SER A 82 -7.01 -23.84 27.58
CA SER A 82 -8.25 -23.09 27.67
C SER A 82 -9.48 -23.98 27.39
N LEU A 83 -10.65 -23.49 27.81
CA LEU A 83 -11.96 -24.07 27.48
C LEU A 83 -12.34 -23.89 26.00
N PHE A 84 -11.71 -22.96 25.31
CA PHE A 84 -11.87 -22.72 23.87
C PHE A 84 -10.50 -22.63 23.24
N THR A 85 -10.20 -23.55 22.33
CA THR A 85 -8.94 -23.52 21.60
C THR A 85 -9.19 -23.00 20.21
N ARG A 86 -8.76 -21.76 19.95
CA ARG A 86 -8.79 -21.20 18.59
C ARG A 86 -7.79 -21.96 17.72
N HIS A 87 -8.27 -22.51 16.62
CA HIS A 87 -7.45 -23.20 15.64
C HIS A 87 -7.40 -22.38 14.34
N ASP A 88 -6.19 -21.89 14.07
CA ASP A 88 -5.83 -21.11 12.89
C ASP A 88 -5.29 -22.01 11.78
N PHE A 89 -5.79 -21.84 10.56
CA PHE A 89 -5.36 -22.63 9.40
C PHE A 89 -5.52 -21.86 8.09
N ILE A 90 -4.84 -22.34 7.04
CA ILE A 90 -4.95 -21.78 5.69
C ILE A 90 -5.95 -22.60 4.89
N TRP A 91 -6.99 -21.94 4.40
CA TRP A 91 -7.99 -22.52 3.50
C TRP A 91 -8.00 -21.75 2.18
N ARG A 92 -7.70 -22.45 1.07
CA ARG A 92 -7.64 -21.88 -0.29
C ARG A 92 -6.76 -20.63 -0.39
N GLY A 93 -5.66 -20.61 0.36
CA GLY A 93 -4.72 -19.49 0.45
C GLY A 93 -5.16 -18.34 1.36
N THR A 94 -6.28 -18.45 2.09
CA THR A 94 -6.74 -17.44 3.05
C THR A 94 -6.69 -17.96 4.48
N GLN A 95 -6.34 -17.08 5.42
CA GLN A 95 -6.35 -17.42 6.84
C GLN A 95 -7.80 -17.58 7.34
N ARG A 96 -8.07 -18.68 8.04
CA ARG A 96 -9.35 -18.99 8.69
C ARG A 96 -9.13 -19.42 10.13
N GLU A 97 -10.18 -19.29 10.92
CA GLU A 97 -10.20 -19.73 12.31
C GLU A 97 -11.48 -20.53 12.60
N VAL A 98 -11.36 -21.52 13.47
CA VAL A 98 -12.47 -22.18 14.15
C VAL A 98 -12.20 -22.27 15.65
N ASP A 99 -13.26 -22.37 16.45
CA ASP A 99 -13.14 -22.72 17.86
C ASP A 99 -13.23 -24.25 18.00
N VAL A 100 -12.20 -24.88 18.56
CA VAL A 100 -12.18 -26.32 18.84
C VAL A 100 -12.44 -26.54 20.33
N MET A 101 -13.37 -27.45 20.64
CA MET A 101 -13.81 -27.75 21.99
C MET A 101 -13.74 -29.27 22.21
N TYR A 102 -13.17 -29.70 23.32
CA TYR A 102 -13.10 -31.11 23.71
C TYR A 102 -13.97 -31.33 24.96
N GLU A 103 -15.25 -31.65 24.75
CA GLU A 103 -16.30 -31.67 25.80
C GLU A 103 -17.30 -32.81 25.62
N ASN A 104 -17.83 -33.32 26.73
CA ASN A 104 -18.87 -34.34 26.75
C ASN A 104 -20.19 -33.78 26.20
N VAL A 105 -20.61 -34.22 25.02
CA VAL A 105 -21.78 -33.66 24.34
C VAL A 105 -23.04 -33.82 25.17
N CYS A 106 -23.23 -34.97 25.82
CA CYS A 106 -24.40 -35.23 26.66
C CYS A 106 -24.59 -34.22 27.81
N ASP A 107 -23.51 -33.57 28.29
CA ASP A 107 -23.55 -32.60 29.39
C ASP A 107 -23.59 -31.12 28.93
N LEU A 108 -23.46 -30.86 27.63
CA LEU A 108 -23.43 -29.49 27.11
C LEU A 108 -24.79 -28.81 27.22
N ALA A 109 -24.81 -27.52 27.53
CA ALA A 109 -26.00 -26.67 27.41
C ALA A 109 -26.17 -26.14 25.97
N ASP A 110 -27.38 -25.71 25.60
CA ASP A 110 -27.65 -25.24 24.23
C ASP A 110 -26.80 -24.02 23.84
N ASP A 111 -26.56 -23.08 24.75
CA ASP A 111 -25.68 -21.94 24.48
C ASP A 111 -24.22 -22.36 24.23
N ARG A 112 -23.78 -23.46 24.86
CA ARG A 112 -22.44 -24.01 24.67
C ARG A 112 -22.33 -24.72 23.31
N LEU A 113 -23.36 -25.45 22.90
CA LEU A 113 -23.49 -26.07 21.58
C LEU A 113 -23.60 -25.02 20.45
N ARG A 114 -24.28 -23.89 20.70
CA ARG A 114 -24.43 -22.83 19.70
C ARG A 114 -23.09 -22.18 19.33
N GLY A 115 -22.16 -22.10 20.26
CA GLY A 115 -20.87 -21.44 20.04
C GLY A 115 -21.01 -19.92 19.81
N ARG A 116 -20.00 -19.30 19.19
CA ARG A 116 -19.99 -17.87 18.87
C ARG A 116 -20.66 -17.61 17.50
N PRO A 117 -21.36 -16.47 17.29
CA PRO A 117 -22.10 -16.21 16.05
C PRO A 117 -21.21 -16.12 14.79
N ASP A 118 -20.01 -15.54 14.93
CA ASP A 118 -19.18 -15.15 13.79
C ASP A 118 -18.10 -16.17 13.42
N ALA A 119 -18.02 -17.30 14.13
CA ALA A 119 -17.00 -18.32 13.92
C ALA A 119 -17.62 -19.73 13.93
N TRP A 120 -17.01 -20.65 13.18
CA TRP A 120 -17.35 -22.06 13.29
C TRP A 120 -16.85 -22.63 14.62
N SER A 121 -17.68 -23.45 15.26
CA SER A 121 -17.29 -24.26 16.41
C SER A 121 -17.20 -25.73 16.00
N VAL A 122 -16.12 -26.42 16.36
CA VAL A 122 -15.97 -27.87 16.23
C VAL A 122 -15.93 -28.47 17.63
N ILE A 123 -16.97 -29.21 17.98
CA ILE A 123 -17.07 -29.91 19.25
C ILE A 123 -16.66 -31.36 19.02
N ILE A 124 -15.65 -31.79 19.75
CA ILE A 124 -15.08 -33.13 19.69
C ILE A 124 -15.40 -33.82 21.01
N ASP A 125 -16.16 -34.90 20.94
CA ASP A 125 -16.61 -35.64 22.11
C ASP A 125 -15.60 -36.72 22.53
N TYR A 126 -15.78 -37.32 23.71
CA TYR A 126 -14.87 -38.31 24.26
C TYR A 126 -15.25 -39.72 23.79
N PRO A 127 -14.28 -40.59 23.46
CA PRO A 127 -14.58 -41.97 23.04
C PRO A 127 -14.85 -42.89 24.24
N PHE A 128 -15.29 -42.34 25.38
CA PHE A 128 -15.66 -43.06 26.59
C PHE A 128 -16.36 -42.13 27.58
N ASP A 129 -17.22 -42.70 28.42
CA ASP A 129 -17.90 -41.95 29.48
C ASP A 129 -18.19 -42.82 30.72
N ASP A 130 -19.02 -42.31 31.64
CA ASP A 130 -19.54 -43.06 32.79
C ASP A 130 -20.23 -44.36 32.35
N ARG A 131 -20.22 -45.38 33.23
CA ARG A 131 -20.62 -46.76 32.90
C ARG A 131 -22.02 -46.94 32.28
N ASN A 132 -22.92 -45.97 32.45
CA ASN A 132 -24.30 -46.04 31.97
C ASN A 132 -24.55 -45.15 30.74
N ARG A 133 -23.53 -44.48 30.21
CA ARG A 133 -23.64 -43.61 29.05
C ARG A 133 -23.07 -44.27 27.82
N THR A 134 -23.63 -43.93 26.68
CA THR A 134 -23.31 -44.46 25.36
C THR A 134 -23.36 -43.33 24.33
N PRO A 135 -22.78 -43.52 23.12
CA PRO A 135 -22.92 -42.55 22.04
C PRO A 135 -24.37 -42.19 21.65
N GLN A 136 -25.34 -43.04 22.02
CA GLN A 136 -26.77 -42.75 21.78
C GLN A 136 -27.30 -41.65 22.70
N ASP A 137 -26.72 -41.48 23.90
CA ASP A 137 -27.07 -40.38 24.80
C ASP A 137 -26.63 -39.03 24.22
N ASP A 138 -25.48 -38.98 23.55
CA ASP A 138 -24.99 -37.79 22.84
C ASP A 138 -25.89 -37.44 21.65
N LEU A 139 -26.28 -38.44 20.85
CA LEU A 139 -27.26 -38.26 19.77
C LEU A 139 -28.62 -37.79 20.32
N ALA A 140 -29.09 -38.37 21.42
CA ALA A 140 -30.31 -37.95 22.09
C ALA A 140 -30.21 -36.51 22.62
N ARG A 141 -29.03 -36.09 23.09
CA ARG A 141 -28.78 -34.71 23.51
C ARG A 141 -28.83 -33.73 22.34
N LEU A 142 -28.22 -34.07 21.20
CA LEU A 142 -28.23 -33.24 19.99
C LEU A 142 -29.62 -33.12 19.38
N SER A 143 -30.42 -34.20 19.38
CA SER A 143 -31.82 -34.14 18.93
C SER A 143 -32.72 -33.25 19.79
N LYS A 144 -32.33 -32.98 21.05
CA LYS A 144 -33.01 -32.06 21.98
C LYS A 144 -32.42 -30.65 21.95
N TYR A 145 -31.58 -30.32 20.99
CA TYR A 145 -31.05 -28.96 20.85
C TYR A 145 -32.14 -28.00 20.35
N HIS A 146 -32.39 -26.93 21.08
CA HIS A 146 -33.38 -25.89 20.74
C HIS A 146 -32.72 -24.50 20.59
N GLY A 147 -31.39 -24.46 20.43
CA GLY A 147 -30.65 -23.21 20.31
C GLY A 147 -30.79 -22.47 18.97
N GLY A 148 -31.55 -23.00 18.01
CA GLY A 148 -31.67 -22.42 16.66
C GLY A 148 -30.45 -22.73 15.77
N THR A 149 -30.45 -22.26 14.53
CA THR A 149 -29.34 -22.51 13.58
C THR A 149 -28.00 -22.00 14.12
N ALA A 150 -26.97 -22.84 14.08
CA ALA A 150 -25.64 -22.50 14.57
C ALA A 150 -24.53 -23.07 13.67
N ARG A 151 -23.43 -22.32 13.50
CA ARG A 151 -22.21 -22.78 12.81
C ARG A 151 -21.39 -23.72 13.70
N THR A 152 -21.98 -24.85 14.08
CA THR A 152 -21.34 -25.86 14.92
C THR A 152 -21.34 -27.21 14.22
N LEU A 153 -20.16 -27.81 14.13
CA LEU A 153 -19.98 -29.22 13.79
C LEU A 153 -19.66 -30.01 15.07
N VAL A 154 -20.41 -31.07 15.32
CA VAL A 154 -20.16 -32.01 16.42
C VAL A 154 -19.61 -33.31 15.83
N TRP A 155 -18.44 -33.73 16.32
CA TRP A 155 -17.76 -34.96 15.93
C TRP A 155 -17.82 -35.97 17.08
N LEU A 156 -18.74 -36.93 16.95
CA LEU A 156 -18.99 -37.99 17.92
C LEU A 156 -18.13 -39.22 17.60
N PRO A 157 -17.34 -39.71 18.56
CA PRO A 157 -16.64 -40.97 18.42
C PRO A 157 -17.53 -42.17 18.78
N SER A 158 -17.22 -43.33 18.21
CA SER A 158 -17.60 -44.61 18.81
C SER A 158 -16.82 -44.83 20.11
N PHE A 159 -17.40 -45.54 21.07
CA PHE A 159 -16.73 -45.75 22.36
C PHE A 159 -15.63 -46.80 22.28
N LEU A 160 -14.52 -46.58 22.96
CA LEU A 160 -13.43 -47.55 23.09
C LEU A 160 -13.96 -48.84 23.73
N SER A 161 -13.48 -49.97 23.24
CA SER A 161 -13.84 -51.27 23.79
C SER A 161 -13.27 -51.45 25.21
N PRO A 162 -13.81 -52.38 26.03
CA PRO A 162 -13.27 -52.67 27.35
C PRO A 162 -11.77 -53.03 27.34
N MET A 163 -11.27 -53.59 26.24
CA MET A 163 -9.84 -53.85 26.05
C MET A 163 -9.06 -52.55 25.86
N SER A 164 -9.46 -51.71 24.91
CA SER A 164 -8.82 -50.42 24.66
C SER A 164 -8.90 -49.48 25.86
N LEU A 165 -9.95 -49.56 26.68
CA LEU A 165 -10.05 -48.81 27.95
C LEU A 165 -9.06 -49.29 29.01
N ARG A 166 -8.72 -50.58 29.06
CA ARG A 166 -7.66 -51.09 29.95
C ARG A 166 -6.29 -50.63 29.49
N GLU A 167 -6.05 -50.66 28.18
CA GLU A 167 -4.80 -50.17 27.57
C GLU A 167 -4.62 -48.66 27.80
N LEU A 168 -5.67 -47.87 27.64
CA LEU A 168 -5.69 -46.45 27.99
C LEU A 168 -5.34 -46.24 29.47
N GLY A 169 -5.98 -46.99 30.39
CA GLY A 169 -5.69 -46.89 31.82
C GLY A 169 -4.24 -47.21 32.15
N ARG A 170 -3.69 -48.27 31.53
CA ARG A 170 -2.27 -48.63 31.67
C ARG A 170 -1.34 -47.54 31.12
N LEU A 171 -1.68 -46.95 29.97
CA LEU A 171 -0.93 -45.84 29.40
C LEU A 171 -0.94 -44.61 30.31
N VAL A 172 -2.08 -44.28 30.94
CA VAL A 172 -2.18 -43.20 31.94
C VAL A 172 -1.23 -43.43 33.12
N ILE A 173 -1.18 -44.65 33.64
CA ILE A 173 -0.27 -45.01 34.74
C ILE A 173 1.18 -44.85 34.29
N LEU A 174 1.54 -45.39 33.12
CA LEU A 174 2.88 -45.30 32.55
C LEU A 174 3.31 -43.85 32.33
N ASP A 175 2.44 -43.02 31.75
CA ASP A 175 2.68 -41.60 31.56
C ASP A 175 2.99 -40.90 32.89
N HIS A 176 2.18 -41.19 33.92
CA HIS A 176 2.37 -40.61 35.24
C HIS A 176 3.70 -40.99 35.88
N ILE A 177 4.06 -42.28 35.90
CA ILE A 177 5.27 -42.76 36.61
C ILE A 177 6.55 -42.40 35.86
N LEU A 178 6.51 -42.24 34.54
CA LEU A 178 7.69 -41.89 33.74
C LEU A 178 8.03 -40.39 33.78
N GLN A 179 7.20 -39.55 34.41
CA GLN A 179 7.46 -38.12 34.59
C GLN A 179 8.43 -37.86 35.75
N GLY A 180 9.53 -37.16 35.45
CA GLY A 180 10.54 -36.75 36.45
C GLY A 180 11.12 -37.94 37.22
N ASP A 181 11.20 -37.80 38.54
CA ASP A 181 11.76 -38.82 39.44
C ASP A 181 10.70 -39.76 40.03
N ARG A 182 9.45 -39.71 39.57
CA ARG A 182 8.33 -40.50 40.12
C ARG A 182 8.57 -42.00 40.03
N PHE A 183 9.18 -42.46 38.94
CA PHE A 183 9.48 -43.88 38.74
C PHE A 183 10.30 -44.45 39.91
N GLU A 184 11.29 -43.70 40.41
CA GLU A 184 12.14 -44.12 41.52
C GLU A 184 11.36 -44.29 42.83
N GLN A 185 10.29 -43.52 43.02
CA GLN A 185 9.45 -43.58 44.20
C GLN A 185 8.61 -44.86 44.21
N TYR A 186 7.98 -45.20 43.07
CA TYR A 186 7.18 -46.43 42.94
C TYR A 186 8.05 -47.70 42.86
N ALA A 187 9.27 -47.59 42.34
CA ALA A 187 10.21 -48.70 42.18
C ALA A 187 11.23 -48.83 43.34
N GLY A 188 11.00 -48.18 44.48
CA GLY A 188 11.96 -48.14 45.60
C GLY A 188 12.33 -49.51 46.21
N HIS A 189 11.48 -50.52 46.00
CA HIS A 189 11.70 -51.90 46.43
C HIS A 189 12.68 -52.68 45.52
N LEU A 190 13.01 -52.15 44.33
CA LEU A 190 13.93 -52.78 43.38
C LEU A 190 15.38 -52.31 43.60
N SER A 191 16.35 -53.15 43.23
CA SER A 191 17.77 -52.78 43.19
C SER A 191 18.03 -51.70 42.13
N LEU A 192 19.14 -50.96 42.21
CA LEU A 192 19.45 -49.90 41.24
C LEU A 192 19.54 -50.44 39.79
N ILE A 193 20.07 -51.65 39.61
CA ILE A 193 20.17 -52.31 38.31
C ILE A 193 18.77 -52.68 37.81
N ASP A 194 17.95 -53.28 38.67
CA ASP A 194 16.59 -53.70 38.31
C ASP A 194 15.69 -52.51 38.01
N ARG A 195 15.82 -51.39 38.73
CA ARG A 195 15.11 -50.15 38.44
C ARG A 195 15.42 -49.62 37.06
N THR A 196 16.70 -49.63 36.67
CA THR A 196 17.12 -49.17 35.34
C THR A 196 16.48 -50.03 34.25
N GLN A 197 16.43 -51.34 34.46
CA GLN A 197 15.77 -52.28 33.52
C GLN A 197 14.25 -52.09 33.50
N ALA A 198 13.59 -52.02 34.66
CA ALA A 198 12.15 -51.79 34.77
C ALA A 198 11.72 -50.47 34.11
N LYS A 199 12.50 -49.40 34.27
CA LYS A 199 12.23 -48.11 33.64
C LYS A 199 12.29 -48.20 32.11
N ALA A 200 13.25 -48.96 31.58
CA ALA A 200 13.34 -49.22 30.15
C ALA A 200 12.14 -50.03 29.64
N LEU A 201 11.69 -51.06 30.37
CA LEU A 201 10.48 -51.83 30.02
C LEU A 201 9.22 -50.95 30.04
N ALA A 202 9.05 -50.14 31.08
CA ALA A 202 7.95 -49.19 31.19
C ALA A 202 7.92 -48.21 30.01
N ARG A 203 9.10 -47.72 29.59
CA ARG A 203 9.21 -46.83 28.45
C ARG A 203 8.82 -47.51 27.13
N ASN A 204 9.28 -48.74 26.89
CA ASN A 204 8.90 -49.48 25.67
C ASN A 204 7.39 -49.74 25.61
N GLN A 205 6.79 -50.10 26.75
CA GLN A 205 5.36 -50.35 26.85
C GLN A 205 4.57 -49.06 26.64
N TYR A 206 5.04 -47.94 27.21
CA TYR A 206 4.46 -46.61 26.98
C TYR A 206 4.45 -46.25 25.49
N ASP A 207 5.60 -46.36 24.82
CA ASP A 207 5.72 -46.00 23.40
C ASP A 207 4.83 -46.90 22.52
N SER A 208 4.76 -48.21 22.82
CA SER A 208 3.91 -49.17 22.10
C SER A 208 2.41 -48.91 22.30
N LEU A 209 1.98 -48.68 23.54
CA LEU A 209 0.58 -48.37 23.86
C LEU A 209 0.16 -47.02 23.28
N ARG A 210 1.05 -46.03 23.22
CA ARG A 210 0.77 -44.73 22.59
C ARG A 210 0.48 -44.87 21.09
N ILE A 211 1.26 -45.67 20.37
CA ILE A 211 1.04 -45.96 18.94
C ILE A 211 -0.29 -46.71 18.75
N LYS A 212 -0.56 -47.71 19.60
CA LYS A 212 -1.80 -48.49 19.53
C LYS A 212 -3.03 -47.61 19.78
N LEU A 213 -3.00 -46.79 20.83
CA LEU A 213 -4.09 -45.88 21.16
C LEU A 213 -4.35 -44.87 20.04
N LYS A 214 -3.30 -44.36 19.37
CA LYS A 214 -3.46 -43.52 18.17
C LYS A 214 -4.32 -44.22 17.11
N SER A 215 -4.00 -45.46 16.76
CA SER A 215 -4.78 -46.23 15.78
C SER A 215 -6.21 -46.51 16.26
N GLN A 216 -6.41 -46.73 17.56
CA GLN A 216 -7.75 -46.96 18.13
C GLN A 216 -8.61 -45.68 18.09
N LEU A 217 -8.01 -44.51 18.32
CA LEU A 217 -8.69 -43.23 18.18
C LEU A 217 -9.10 -42.97 16.72
N GLU A 218 -8.22 -43.27 15.75
CA GLU A 218 -8.57 -43.19 14.33
C GLU A 218 -9.80 -44.05 13.98
N VAL A 219 -9.95 -45.22 14.61
CA VAL A 219 -11.16 -46.05 14.46
C VAL A 219 -12.37 -45.43 15.15
N ALA A 220 -12.20 -44.97 16.40
CA ALA A 220 -13.28 -44.35 17.17
C ALA A 220 -13.91 -43.16 16.44
N TYR A 221 -13.09 -42.31 15.80
CA TYR A 221 -13.56 -41.15 15.04
C TYR A 221 -13.93 -41.45 13.59
N GLY A 222 -13.95 -42.72 13.17
CA GLY A 222 -14.40 -43.13 11.83
C GLY A 222 -13.40 -42.88 10.70
N ILE A 223 -12.13 -42.63 11.02
CA ILE A 223 -11.06 -42.41 10.03
C ILE A 223 -10.56 -43.73 9.44
N ARG A 224 -10.49 -44.78 10.27
CA ARG A 224 -10.07 -46.12 9.85
C ARG A 224 -11.10 -47.17 10.25
N PRO A 225 -11.26 -48.24 9.45
CA PRO A 225 -12.13 -49.37 9.81
C PRO A 225 -11.45 -50.38 10.75
N GLU A 226 -10.12 -50.32 10.89
CA GLU A 226 -9.32 -51.32 11.60
C GLU A 226 -8.34 -50.67 12.57
N PRO A 227 -8.10 -51.28 13.75
CA PRO A 227 -8.65 -52.56 14.21
C PRO A 227 -10.11 -52.43 14.70
N SER A 228 -11.00 -53.30 14.20
CA SER A 228 -12.45 -53.18 14.42
C SER A 228 -12.91 -53.49 15.86
N ASP A 229 -12.09 -54.23 16.62
CA ASP A 229 -12.31 -54.55 18.04
C ASP A 229 -11.82 -53.44 19.00
N ALA A 230 -11.27 -52.35 18.47
CA ALA A 230 -10.90 -51.16 19.25
C ALA A 230 -12.12 -50.46 19.88
N VAL A 231 -13.31 -50.65 19.30
CA VAL A 231 -14.51 -49.90 19.67
C VAL A 231 -15.68 -50.83 20.00
N THR A 232 -16.63 -50.29 20.74
CA THR A 232 -17.96 -50.84 21.01
C THR A 232 -18.99 -49.76 20.67
N HIS A 233 -20.26 -50.16 20.47
CA HIS A 233 -21.33 -49.21 20.10
C HIS A 233 -20.97 -48.38 18.87
N ALA A 234 -20.50 -49.04 17.81
CA ALA A 234 -20.04 -48.37 16.60
C ALA A 234 -21.14 -47.47 16.01
N LEU A 235 -20.81 -46.18 15.86
CA LEU A 235 -21.65 -45.22 15.17
C LEU A 235 -21.53 -45.41 13.66
N SER A 236 -22.64 -45.22 12.97
CA SER A 236 -22.62 -45.08 11.51
C SER A 236 -21.98 -43.74 11.10
N PRO A 237 -21.41 -43.63 9.89
CA PRO A 237 -20.72 -42.41 9.48
C PRO A 237 -21.59 -41.14 9.52
N ASP A 238 -22.90 -41.25 9.28
CA ASP A 238 -23.86 -40.13 9.37
C ASP A 238 -24.26 -39.78 10.82
N GLN A 239 -23.99 -40.66 11.78
CA GLN A 239 -24.17 -40.39 13.21
C GLN A 239 -22.95 -39.72 13.82
N GLN A 240 -21.74 -39.99 13.31
CA GLN A 240 -20.49 -39.43 13.84
C GLN A 240 -20.36 -37.92 13.61
N LEU A 241 -21.01 -37.38 12.58
CA LEU A 241 -20.95 -35.96 12.25
C LEU A 241 -22.34 -35.34 12.31
N ARG A 242 -22.52 -34.37 13.20
CA ARG A 242 -23.79 -33.63 13.34
C ARG A 242 -23.53 -32.14 13.18
N SER A 243 -24.18 -31.54 12.19
CA SER A 243 -24.23 -30.09 12.02
C SER A 243 -25.42 -29.50 12.79
N LEU A 244 -25.20 -28.38 13.47
CA LEU A 244 -26.28 -27.54 14.00
C LEU A 244 -26.72 -26.45 13.01
N ASP A 245 -26.07 -26.38 11.85
CA ASP A 245 -26.59 -25.69 10.68
C ASP A 245 -27.40 -26.70 9.85
N PRO A 246 -28.74 -26.54 9.76
CA PRO A 246 -29.60 -27.49 9.07
C PRO A 246 -29.40 -27.50 7.55
N THR A 247 -28.65 -26.54 7.00
CA THR A 247 -28.34 -26.46 5.57
C THR A 247 -27.01 -27.13 5.21
N LEU A 248 -26.22 -27.54 6.21
CA LEU A 248 -24.98 -28.28 6.04
C LEU A 248 -25.20 -29.77 6.34
N GLU A 249 -24.94 -30.61 5.34
CA GLU A 249 -24.85 -32.07 5.49
C GLU A 249 -23.38 -32.51 5.44
N PRO A 250 -22.70 -32.67 6.59
CA PRO A 250 -21.29 -33.06 6.62
C PRO A 250 -21.12 -34.49 6.14
N ARG A 251 -20.09 -34.72 5.32
CA ARG A 251 -19.71 -36.05 4.83
C ARG A 251 -18.58 -36.62 5.68
N PRO A 252 -18.51 -37.96 5.81
CA PRO A 252 -17.38 -38.62 6.45
C PRO A 252 -16.06 -38.12 5.87
N PRO A 253 -15.07 -37.75 6.70
CA PRO A 253 -13.87 -37.12 6.21
C PRO A 253 -13.00 -38.10 5.44
N VAL A 254 -12.36 -37.60 4.39
CA VAL A 254 -11.35 -38.36 3.64
C VAL A 254 -9.97 -37.91 4.10
N GLY A 255 -9.20 -38.83 4.68
CA GLY A 255 -7.85 -38.56 5.17
C GLY A 255 -7.07 -39.84 5.41
N ALA A 256 -5.75 -39.76 5.30
CA ALA A 256 -4.86 -40.86 5.65
C ALA A 256 -4.68 -40.99 7.17
N ASP A 257 -4.99 -39.94 7.92
CA ASP A 257 -4.84 -39.80 9.37
C ASP A 257 -5.85 -38.76 9.93
N LEU A 258 -5.85 -38.56 11.24
CA LEU A 258 -6.72 -37.59 11.91
C LEU A 258 -6.48 -36.13 11.45
N ALA A 259 -5.24 -35.73 11.16
CA ALA A 259 -4.92 -34.38 10.69
C ALA A 259 -5.57 -34.08 9.33
N SER A 260 -5.36 -34.96 8.35
CA SER A 260 -5.92 -34.80 7.00
C SER A 260 -7.44 -34.93 6.99
N ALA A 261 -7.99 -35.80 7.83
CA ALA A 261 -9.44 -35.91 8.02
C ALA A 261 -10.05 -34.63 8.61
N PHE A 262 -9.42 -34.06 9.63
CA PHE A 262 -9.88 -32.81 10.23
C PHE A 262 -9.78 -31.64 9.25
N ALA A 263 -8.67 -31.52 8.51
CA ALA A 263 -8.53 -30.53 7.45
C ALA A 263 -9.61 -30.68 6.37
N ASN A 264 -10.02 -31.91 6.03
CA ASN A 264 -11.13 -32.15 5.12
C ASN A 264 -12.48 -31.71 5.70
N LEU A 265 -12.75 -31.93 6.99
CA LEU A 265 -13.96 -31.40 7.64
C LEU A 265 -13.97 -29.86 7.57
N LEU A 266 -12.86 -29.21 7.89
CA LEU A 266 -12.74 -27.75 7.81
C LEU A 266 -12.96 -27.24 6.37
N ASP A 267 -12.43 -27.93 5.36
CA ASP A 267 -12.69 -27.61 3.95
C ASP A 267 -14.19 -27.70 3.60
N GLN A 268 -14.90 -28.71 4.10
CA GLN A 268 -16.35 -28.82 3.92
C GLN A 268 -17.10 -27.66 4.58
N LEU A 269 -16.73 -27.26 5.81
CA LEU A 269 -17.36 -26.15 6.53
C LEU A 269 -17.23 -24.83 5.75
N PHE A 270 -16.01 -24.50 5.32
CA PHE A 270 -15.75 -23.23 4.64
C PHE A 270 -16.19 -23.24 3.17
N THR A 271 -16.21 -24.39 2.50
CA THR A 271 -16.83 -24.52 1.17
C THR A 271 -18.34 -24.31 1.23
N HIS A 272 -18.99 -24.81 2.28
CA HIS A 272 -20.41 -24.55 2.51
C HIS A 272 -20.69 -23.07 2.80
N GLN A 273 -19.87 -22.44 3.66
CA GLN A 273 -20.03 -21.03 4.00
C GLN A 273 -19.70 -20.09 2.82
N TYR A 274 -18.67 -20.39 2.05
CA TYR A 274 -18.15 -19.55 0.96
C TYR A 274 -17.98 -20.35 -0.35
N PRO A 275 -19.09 -20.77 -0.98
CA PRO A 275 -19.06 -21.66 -2.14
C PRO A 275 -18.47 -21.01 -3.41
N ALA A 276 -18.31 -19.68 -3.44
CA ALA A 276 -17.67 -18.96 -4.53
C ALA A 276 -16.25 -18.46 -4.17
N HIS A 277 -15.68 -18.90 -3.04
CA HIS A 277 -14.33 -18.50 -2.64
C HIS A 277 -13.29 -19.00 -3.66
N PRO A 278 -12.42 -18.12 -4.21
CA PRO A 278 -11.40 -18.53 -5.15
C PRO A 278 -10.34 -19.44 -4.52
N GLU A 279 -9.72 -20.30 -5.31
CA GLU A 279 -8.55 -21.09 -4.87
C GLU A 279 -7.27 -20.32 -5.19
N PHE A 280 -6.59 -19.81 -4.18
CA PHE A 280 -5.31 -19.13 -4.36
C PHE A 280 -4.14 -20.10 -4.19
N GLU A 281 -3.20 -20.09 -5.14
CA GLU A 281 -1.96 -20.88 -5.09
C GLU A 281 -0.98 -20.38 -4.02
N THR A 282 -1.19 -19.16 -3.52
CA THR A 282 -0.33 -18.50 -2.53
C THR A 282 -1.15 -17.95 -1.38
N GLU A 283 -0.56 -17.95 -0.19
CA GLU A 283 -1.16 -17.31 0.99
C GLU A 283 -1.37 -15.79 0.76
N ILE A 284 -2.62 -15.34 0.96
CA ILE A 284 -3.04 -13.96 0.78
C ILE A 284 -2.83 -13.18 2.08
N LYS A 285 -1.74 -12.40 2.12
CA LYS A 285 -1.43 -11.47 3.20
C LYS A 285 -1.80 -10.03 2.82
N ALA A 286 -1.96 -9.17 3.82
CA ALA A 286 -2.16 -7.73 3.59
C ALA A 286 -1.07 -7.09 2.70
N SER A 287 0.19 -7.56 2.80
CA SER A 287 1.28 -7.10 1.94
C SER A 287 1.09 -7.49 0.47
N VAL A 288 0.47 -8.64 0.18
CA VAL A 288 0.14 -9.09 -1.18
C VAL A 288 -0.93 -8.16 -1.77
N ALA A 289 -2.01 -7.90 -1.04
CA ALA A 289 -3.07 -6.99 -1.47
C ALA A 289 -2.54 -5.57 -1.76
N LYS A 290 -1.68 -5.02 -0.89
CA LYS A 290 -1.02 -3.73 -1.12
C LYS A 290 -0.14 -3.71 -2.36
N LYS A 291 0.66 -4.75 -2.56
CA LYS A 291 1.51 -4.89 -3.75
C LYS A 291 0.68 -4.95 -5.03
N LEU A 292 -0.41 -5.71 -5.00
CA LEU A 292 -1.36 -5.77 -6.13
C LEU A 292 -1.99 -4.40 -6.37
N TRP A 293 -2.46 -3.70 -5.33
CA TRP A 293 -3.08 -2.39 -5.47
C TRP A 293 -2.19 -1.40 -6.22
N THR A 294 -0.90 -1.33 -5.91
CA THR A 294 0.06 -0.47 -6.64
C THR A 294 0.09 -0.75 -8.15
N GLU A 295 0.10 -2.03 -8.54
CA GLU A 295 0.14 -2.43 -9.94
C GLU A 295 -1.21 -2.19 -10.65
N LEU A 296 -2.33 -2.50 -9.97
CA LEU A 296 -3.66 -2.26 -10.53
C LEU A 296 -3.96 -0.76 -10.62
N GLN A 297 -3.46 0.06 -9.71
CA GLN A 297 -3.55 1.52 -9.81
C GLN A 297 -2.80 2.02 -11.05
N THR A 298 -1.59 1.52 -11.30
CA THR A 298 -0.84 1.84 -12.52
C THR A 298 -1.62 1.44 -13.78
N ALA A 299 -2.31 0.30 -13.74
CA ALA A 299 -3.20 -0.13 -14.83
C ALA A 299 -4.38 0.84 -14.99
N LEU A 300 -5.07 1.21 -13.91
CA LEU A 300 -6.21 2.13 -13.92
C LEU A 300 -5.85 3.53 -14.43
N GLU A 301 -4.60 3.96 -14.22
CA GLU A 301 -4.04 5.20 -14.76
C GLU A 301 -3.60 5.08 -16.23
N SER A 302 -3.64 3.89 -16.83
CA SER A 302 -3.22 3.67 -18.22
C SER A 302 -4.44 3.57 -19.17
N PRO A 303 -4.28 3.93 -20.46
CA PRO A 303 -5.32 3.70 -21.46
C PRO A 303 -5.78 2.25 -21.48
N GLN A 304 -7.10 2.04 -21.60
CA GLN A 304 -7.73 0.70 -21.62
C GLN A 304 -7.46 -0.14 -20.35
N TRP A 305 -7.09 0.50 -19.24
CA TRP A 305 -6.77 -0.16 -17.96
C TRP A 305 -5.72 -1.26 -18.06
N ARG A 306 -4.68 -1.01 -18.85
CA ARG A 306 -3.63 -1.98 -19.17
C ARG A 306 -2.27 -1.54 -18.62
N ALA A 307 -1.62 -2.40 -17.84
CA ALA A 307 -0.24 -2.17 -17.36
C ALA A 307 0.70 -3.32 -17.67
N HIS A 308 1.97 -2.99 -17.90
CA HIS A 308 3.08 -3.94 -18.01
C HIS A 308 3.64 -4.26 -16.63
N ILE A 309 3.67 -5.54 -16.25
CA ILE A 309 4.19 -6.01 -14.97
C ILE A 309 5.65 -6.44 -15.13
N VAL A 310 6.55 -5.57 -14.66
CA VAL A 310 8.01 -5.74 -14.79
C VAL A 310 8.51 -6.85 -13.87
N ASP A 311 8.13 -6.81 -12.58
CA ASP A 311 8.63 -7.74 -11.56
C ASP A 311 8.05 -9.16 -11.74
N ILE A 312 8.93 -10.16 -11.92
CA ILE A 312 8.55 -11.56 -12.15
C ILE A 312 7.77 -12.15 -10.95
N PRO A 313 8.19 -11.97 -9.69
CA PRO A 313 7.39 -12.35 -8.52
C PRO A 313 6.01 -11.69 -8.49
N THR A 314 5.90 -10.38 -8.74
CA THR A 314 4.60 -9.70 -8.85
C THR A 314 3.71 -10.31 -9.91
N ARG A 315 4.27 -10.60 -11.09
CA ARG A 315 3.51 -11.19 -12.20
C ARG A 315 2.89 -12.53 -11.84
N LYS A 316 3.58 -13.38 -11.06
CA LYS A 316 2.99 -14.63 -10.55
C LYS A 316 1.78 -14.35 -9.66
N LEU A 317 1.88 -13.36 -8.77
CA LEU A 317 0.76 -12.95 -7.90
C LEU A 317 -0.41 -12.39 -8.69
N VAL A 318 -0.16 -11.47 -9.63
CA VAL A 318 -1.19 -10.88 -10.50
C VAL A 318 -1.92 -11.99 -11.27
N ARG A 319 -1.18 -12.93 -11.88
CA ARG A 319 -1.76 -14.06 -12.63
C ARG A 319 -2.60 -14.99 -11.76
N ALA A 320 -2.17 -15.26 -10.53
CA ALA A 320 -2.89 -16.14 -9.62
C ALA A 320 -4.15 -15.47 -9.03
N ILE A 321 -4.12 -14.15 -8.79
CA ILE A 321 -5.13 -13.48 -7.96
C ILE A 321 -6.11 -12.64 -8.79
N VAL A 322 -5.65 -11.89 -9.79
CA VAL A 322 -6.51 -10.95 -10.54
C VAL A 322 -7.66 -11.66 -11.25
N PRO A 323 -7.44 -12.75 -12.02
CA PRO A 323 -8.54 -13.50 -12.65
C PRO A 323 -9.43 -14.20 -11.61
N ALA A 324 -8.83 -14.78 -10.57
CA ALA A 324 -9.53 -15.49 -9.49
C ALA A 324 -10.52 -14.58 -8.74
N CYS A 325 -10.17 -13.29 -8.58
CA CYS A 325 -11.02 -12.27 -8.00
C CYS A 325 -11.90 -11.51 -9.00
N LYS A 326 -11.93 -11.91 -10.28
CA LYS A 326 -12.69 -11.22 -11.36
C LYS A 326 -12.37 -9.72 -11.46
N LEU A 327 -11.09 -9.38 -11.34
CA LEU A 327 -10.59 -8.01 -11.48
C LEU A 327 -10.10 -7.72 -12.90
N GLY A 328 -9.83 -8.76 -13.69
CA GLY A 328 -9.28 -8.63 -15.02
C GLY A 328 -8.64 -9.90 -15.56
N GLN A 329 -7.94 -9.73 -16.66
CA GLN A 329 -7.20 -10.79 -17.35
C GLN A 329 -5.71 -10.49 -17.33
N THR A 330 -4.91 -11.54 -17.37
CA THR A 330 -3.45 -11.45 -17.39
C THR A 330 -2.89 -12.18 -18.60
N SER A 331 -1.91 -11.57 -19.26
CA SER A 331 -1.05 -12.23 -20.24
C SER A 331 0.35 -12.46 -19.66
N GLU A 332 1.33 -12.80 -20.49
CA GLU A 332 2.68 -13.12 -20.03
C GLU A 332 3.34 -11.95 -19.25
N ASN A 333 3.18 -10.70 -19.70
CA ASN A 333 3.81 -9.53 -19.09
C ASN A 333 2.83 -8.39 -18.77
N TYR A 334 1.52 -8.57 -19.00
CA TYR A 334 0.54 -7.50 -18.85
C TYR A 334 -0.66 -7.93 -18.01
N VAL A 335 -1.26 -6.95 -17.34
CA VAL A 335 -2.60 -7.05 -16.76
C VAL A 335 -3.53 -6.11 -17.53
N VAL A 336 -4.77 -6.54 -17.75
CA VAL A 336 -5.86 -5.73 -18.30
C VAL A 336 -7.04 -5.87 -17.35
N LEU A 337 -7.49 -4.78 -16.76
CA LEU A 337 -8.64 -4.81 -15.84
C LEU A 337 -9.95 -4.90 -16.60
N ASP A 338 -10.91 -5.61 -16.03
CA ASP A 338 -12.26 -5.72 -16.56
C ASP A 338 -13.25 -4.86 -15.75
N ALA A 339 -14.49 -4.79 -16.22
CA ALA A 339 -15.56 -4.02 -15.59
C ALA A 339 -16.55 -4.90 -14.82
N PHE A 340 -16.21 -6.15 -14.47
CA PHE A 340 -17.14 -7.09 -13.85
C PHE A 340 -17.77 -6.50 -12.58
N TRP A 341 -16.92 -6.06 -11.64
CA TRP A 341 -17.39 -5.51 -10.36
C TRP A 341 -18.12 -4.17 -10.52
N SER A 342 -17.69 -3.34 -11.47
CA SER A 342 -18.39 -2.10 -11.82
C SER A 342 -19.82 -2.36 -12.30
N ALA A 343 -20.01 -3.36 -13.18
CA ALA A 343 -21.34 -3.76 -13.63
C ALA A 343 -22.18 -4.40 -12.51
N HIS A 344 -21.57 -5.28 -11.71
CA HIS A 344 -22.24 -5.95 -10.59
C HIS A 344 -22.74 -4.98 -9.52
N PHE A 345 -21.90 -4.03 -9.09
CA PHE A 345 -22.30 -3.01 -8.11
C PHE A 345 -23.32 -2.03 -8.70
N ALA A 346 -23.20 -1.64 -9.97
CA ALA A 346 -24.22 -0.81 -10.62
C ALA A 346 -25.59 -1.49 -10.65
N GLN A 347 -25.64 -2.79 -10.98
CA GLN A 347 -26.87 -3.58 -10.95
C GLN A 347 -27.45 -3.69 -9.53
N SER A 348 -26.59 -3.90 -8.53
CA SER A 348 -27.01 -4.03 -7.13
C SER A 348 -27.55 -2.72 -6.56
N MET A 349 -26.88 -1.60 -6.85
CA MET A 349 -27.35 -0.25 -6.53
C MET A 349 -28.73 0.03 -7.14
N ALA A 350 -28.92 -0.30 -8.43
CA ALA A 350 -30.20 -0.10 -9.12
C ALA A 350 -31.30 -0.99 -8.54
N LYS A 351 -31.01 -2.26 -8.23
CA LYS A 351 -31.94 -3.22 -7.65
C LYS A 351 -32.46 -2.79 -6.28
N GLU A 352 -31.61 -2.20 -5.45
CA GLU A 352 -31.95 -1.76 -4.09
C GLU A 352 -32.32 -0.27 -3.99
N GLY A 353 -32.22 0.49 -5.09
CA GLY A 353 -32.51 1.93 -5.10
C GLY A 353 -31.50 2.77 -4.31
N ILE A 354 -30.25 2.30 -4.17
CA ILE A 354 -29.19 2.97 -3.41
C ILE A 354 -28.37 3.86 -4.34
N GLY A 355 -28.50 5.19 -4.18
CA GLY A 355 -27.72 6.16 -4.98
C GLY A 355 -26.27 6.36 -4.53
N VAL A 356 -26.00 6.22 -3.23
CA VAL A 356 -24.65 6.32 -2.64
C VAL A 356 -24.43 5.11 -1.75
N PRO A 357 -23.66 4.10 -2.19
CA PRO A 357 -23.38 2.93 -1.38
C PRO A 357 -22.32 3.25 -0.32
N THR A 358 -22.39 2.54 0.81
CA THR A 358 -21.29 2.50 1.78
C THR A 358 -20.34 1.35 1.45
N VAL A 359 -19.11 1.40 1.96
CA VAL A 359 -18.15 0.28 1.86
C VAL A 359 -18.76 -1.00 2.42
N GLY A 360 -19.45 -0.94 3.56
CA GLY A 360 -20.11 -2.11 4.14
C GLY A 360 -21.15 -2.74 3.20
N LYS A 361 -21.90 -1.89 2.47
CA LYS A 361 -22.87 -2.37 1.48
C LYS A 361 -22.20 -3.00 0.26
N LEU A 362 -21.08 -2.44 -0.20
CA LEU A 362 -20.28 -3.06 -1.27
C LEU A 362 -19.74 -4.42 -0.83
N ARG A 363 -19.26 -4.56 0.42
CA ARG A 363 -18.80 -5.84 0.98
C ARG A 363 -19.92 -6.87 1.04
N GLU A 364 -21.13 -6.47 1.44
CA GLU A 364 -22.31 -7.34 1.39
C GLU A 364 -22.59 -7.84 -0.04
N TRP A 365 -22.49 -6.96 -1.04
CA TRP A 365 -22.70 -7.33 -2.44
C TRP A 365 -21.56 -8.15 -3.05
N LEU A 366 -20.34 -8.11 -2.51
CA LEU A 366 -19.26 -9.03 -2.94
C LEU A 366 -19.64 -10.49 -2.69
N ASP A 367 -20.44 -10.75 -1.66
CA ASP A 367 -20.92 -12.08 -1.29
C ASP A 367 -22.24 -12.49 -1.99
N GLN A 368 -22.69 -11.71 -2.99
CA GLN A 368 -23.86 -12.02 -3.80
C GLN A 368 -23.49 -12.35 -5.25
N PRO A 369 -24.16 -13.32 -5.91
CA PRO A 369 -25.26 -14.16 -5.40
C PRO A 369 -24.79 -15.34 -4.53
N ARG A 370 -23.49 -15.64 -4.54
CA ARG A 370 -22.90 -16.72 -3.75
C ARG A 370 -21.73 -16.13 -2.94
N PRO A 371 -21.66 -16.40 -1.62
CA PRO A 371 -20.62 -15.84 -0.79
C PRO A 371 -19.22 -16.23 -1.27
N MET A 372 -18.36 -15.23 -1.40
CA MET A 372 -16.95 -15.39 -1.71
C MET A 372 -16.11 -15.40 -0.43
N GLY A 373 -16.50 -14.68 0.62
CA GLY A 373 -15.80 -14.66 1.90
C GLY A 373 -14.38 -14.12 1.85
N LEU A 374 -14.07 -13.24 0.89
CA LEU A 374 -12.73 -12.70 0.70
C LEU A 374 -12.22 -12.01 1.98
N PRO A 375 -10.91 -12.09 2.30
CA PRO A 375 -10.32 -11.28 3.37
C PRO A 375 -10.54 -9.79 3.14
N VAL A 376 -10.62 -9.00 4.22
CA VAL A 376 -10.92 -7.55 4.17
C VAL A 376 -10.01 -6.82 3.20
N GLU A 377 -8.71 -7.12 3.18
CA GLU A 377 -7.75 -6.48 2.29
C GLU A 377 -8.00 -6.78 0.81
N MET A 378 -8.56 -7.95 0.49
CA MET A 378 -8.96 -8.30 -0.88
C MET A 378 -10.30 -7.68 -1.26
N GLN A 379 -11.22 -7.55 -0.31
CA GLN A 379 -12.45 -6.77 -0.52
C GLN A 379 -12.12 -5.31 -0.80
N ASP A 380 -11.19 -4.73 -0.04
CA ASP A 380 -10.70 -3.36 -0.24
C ASP A 380 -10.10 -3.19 -1.63
N LEU A 381 -9.28 -4.15 -2.08
CA LEU A 381 -8.72 -4.13 -3.43
C LEU A 381 -9.81 -4.04 -4.51
N VAL A 382 -10.86 -4.85 -4.40
CA VAL A 382 -11.99 -4.83 -5.35
C VAL A 382 -12.74 -3.49 -5.29
N ILE A 383 -13.01 -2.99 -4.09
CA ILE A 383 -13.75 -1.75 -3.87
C ILE A 383 -12.97 -0.53 -4.37
N LEU A 384 -11.65 -0.49 -4.16
CA LEU A 384 -10.77 0.54 -4.70
C LEU A 384 -10.74 0.52 -6.22
N CYS A 385 -10.61 -0.66 -6.85
CA CYS A 385 -10.69 -0.80 -8.30
C CYS A 385 -12.02 -0.27 -8.84
N PHE A 386 -13.15 -0.68 -8.25
CA PHE A 386 -14.48 -0.19 -8.61
C PHE A 386 -14.59 1.33 -8.49
N ALA A 387 -14.16 1.90 -7.35
CA ALA A 387 -14.28 3.33 -7.10
C ALA A 387 -13.46 4.13 -8.12
N THR A 388 -12.24 3.70 -8.42
CA THR A 388 -11.40 4.36 -9.44
C THR A 388 -11.98 4.23 -10.84
N GLN A 389 -12.46 3.04 -11.24
CA GLN A 389 -13.08 2.83 -12.56
C GLN A 389 -14.33 3.68 -12.79
N THR A 390 -15.08 3.97 -11.73
CA THR A 390 -16.36 4.69 -11.79
C THR A 390 -16.28 6.12 -11.26
N ASN A 391 -15.07 6.66 -11.12
CA ASN A 391 -14.82 8.04 -10.67
C ASN A 391 -15.49 8.40 -9.35
N ARG A 392 -15.41 7.48 -8.39
CA ARG A 392 -15.95 7.68 -7.04
C ARG A 392 -14.85 8.01 -6.05
N ARG A 393 -15.19 8.89 -5.10
CA ARG A 393 -14.37 9.25 -3.94
C ARG A 393 -14.98 8.71 -2.66
N PHE A 394 -14.15 8.55 -1.65
CA PHE A 394 -14.57 8.10 -0.33
C PHE A 394 -14.81 9.31 0.58
N THR A 395 -15.93 9.31 1.29
CA THR A 395 -16.27 10.35 2.27
C THR A 395 -16.71 9.75 3.61
N VAL A 396 -16.37 10.43 4.70
CA VAL A 396 -16.82 10.12 6.06
C VAL A 396 -17.45 11.37 6.66
N ASN A 397 -18.68 11.28 7.14
CA ASN A 397 -19.44 12.42 7.68
C ASN A 397 -19.46 13.64 6.73
N GLY A 398 -19.53 13.39 5.42
CA GLY A 398 -19.51 14.42 4.37
C GLY A 398 -18.13 14.99 4.02
N GLY A 399 -17.07 14.66 4.77
CA GLY A 399 -15.70 15.08 4.47
C GLY A 399 -14.92 14.06 3.62
N PRO A 400 -13.93 14.49 2.81
CA PRO A 400 -13.10 13.57 2.02
C PRO A 400 -12.23 12.69 2.93
N CYS A 401 -11.99 11.45 2.50
CA CYS A 401 -11.09 10.50 3.17
C CYS A 401 -10.12 9.88 2.15
N GLN A 402 -8.87 9.67 2.53
CA GLN A 402 -7.91 8.95 1.69
C GLN A 402 -8.10 7.44 1.85
N PRO A 403 -8.50 6.72 0.79
CA PRO A 403 -8.72 5.29 0.85
C PRO A 403 -7.40 4.52 0.64
N ASP A 404 -7.22 3.40 1.34
CA ASP A 404 -6.08 2.50 1.18
C ASP A 404 -6.46 1.08 1.67
N ILE A 405 -5.70 0.07 1.26
CA ILE A 405 -5.87 -1.31 1.69
C ILE A 405 -5.75 -1.43 3.22
N GLY A 406 -6.79 -1.97 3.85
CA GLY A 406 -6.90 -2.11 5.30
C GLY A 406 -7.34 -0.83 6.01
N ARG A 407 -7.73 0.22 5.28
CA ARG A 407 -8.20 1.50 5.84
C ARG A 407 -9.63 1.86 5.42
N LEU A 408 -10.33 0.98 4.71
CA LEU A 408 -11.74 1.21 4.38
C LEU A 408 -12.64 0.75 5.53
N SER A 409 -13.29 1.70 6.21
CA SER A 409 -14.32 1.38 7.21
C SER A 409 -15.68 1.24 6.54
N ASP A 410 -16.54 0.38 7.07
CA ASP A 410 -17.86 0.09 6.49
C ASP A 410 -18.77 1.31 6.38
N ALA A 411 -18.54 2.33 7.21
CA ALA A 411 -19.30 3.58 7.24
C ALA A 411 -18.88 4.59 6.15
N MET A 412 -17.77 4.36 5.44
CA MET A 412 -17.35 5.24 4.35
C MET A 412 -18.36 5.20 3.21
N GLU A 413 -18.79 6.36 2.74
CA GLU A 413 -19.65 6.51 1.57
C GLU A 413 -18.79 6.59 0.30
N VAL A 414 -19.23 5.91 -0.76
CA VAL A 414 -18.54 5.86 -2.06
C VAL A 414 -19.32 6.68 -3.08
N ARG A 415 -18.97 7.97 -3.16
CA ARG A 415 -19.72 8.99 -3.91
C ARG A 415 -19.13 9.21 -5.29
N GLU A 416 -19.99 9.19 -6.30
CA GLU A 416 -19.63 9.62 -7.65
C GLU A 416 -19.24 11.09 -7.67
N GLN A 417 -18.16 11.38 -8.39
CA GLN A 417 -17.69 12.74 -8.63
C GLN A 417 -17.87 13.06 -10.10
N THR A 418 -18.58 14.16 -10.38
CA THR A 418 -18.61 14.75 -11.72
C THR A 418 -17.19 15.18 -12.08
N LEU A 419 -16.67 14.56 -13.14
CA LEU A 419 -15.39 14.94 -13.70
C LEU A 419 -15.53 16.16 -14.62
N PRO A 420 -14.47 16.98 -14.75
CA PRO A 420 -14.38 17.94 -15.85
C PRO A 420 -14.41 17.21 -17.20
N SER A 421 -14.73 17.94 -18.27
CA SER A 421 -14.64 17.38 -19.62
C SER A 421 -13.18 17.03 -19.97
N ASP A 422 -12.98 16.07 -20.88
CA ASP A 422 -11.63 15.73 -21.38
C ASP A 422 -10.91 16.94 -21.99
N SER A 423 -11.66 17.84 -22.64
CA SER A 423 -11.11 19.09 -23.19
C SER A 423 -10.62 20.03 -22.09
N ASP A 424 -11.44 20.25 -21.06
CA ASP A 424 -11.10 21.15 -19.96
C ASP A 424 -9.92 20.56 -19.16
N TRP A 425 -9.92 19.25 -18.92
CA TRP A 425 -8.83 18.56 -18.24
C TRP A 425 -7.49 18.79 -18.93
N LYS A 426 -7.42 18.52 -20.24
CA LYS A 426 -6.18 18.66 -21.01
C LYS A 426 -5.66 20.10 -21.01
N VAL A 427 -6.55 21.07 -21.22
CA VAL A 427 -6.18 22.49 -21.21
C VAL A 427 -5.74 22.93 -19.81
N ALA A 428 -6.44 22.49 -18.77
CA ALA A 428 -6.09 22.82 -17.38
C ALA A 428 -4.75 22.22 -16.96
N THR A 429 -4.43 20.98 -17.32
CA THR A 429 -3.13 20.36 -17.01
C THR A 429 -1.98 21.05 -17.74
N ASP A 430 -2.19 21.42 -19.00
CA ASP A 430 -1.19 22.17 -19.78
C ASP A 430 -0.95 23.55 -19.16
N ARG A 431 -2.03 24.26 -18.79
CA ARG A 431 -1.95 25.57 -18.13
C ARG A 431 -1.36 25.49 -16.73
N ALA A 432 -1.68 24.46 -15.94
CA ALA A 432 -1.09 24.26 -14.62
C ALA A 432 0.44 24.13 -14.71
N SER A 433 0.91 23.40 -15.72
CA SER A 433 2.34 23.26 -16.01
C SER A 433 2.97 24.56 -16.48
N GLN A 434 2.36 25.24 -17.45
CA GLN A 434 2.90 26.46 -18.06
C GLN A 434 2.88 27.68 -17.12
N LEU A 435 1.78 27.89 -16.38
CA LEU A 435 1.57 29.10 -15.57
C LEU A 435 2.17 28.99 -14.16
N PHE A 436 2.14 27.79 -13.57
CA PHE A 436 2.57 27.56 -12.19
C PHE A 436 3.79 26.64 -12.05
N GLY A 437 4.31 26.08 -13.15
CA GLY A 437 5.44 25.15 -13.11
C GLY A 437 5.12 23.81 -12.44
N LEU A 438 3.84 23.42 -12.39
CA LEU A 438 3.39 22.18 -11.76
C LEU A 438 3.64 20.97 -12.68
N THR A 439 3.64 19.77 -12.10
CA THR A 439 3.69 18.49 -12.86
C THR A 439 2.43 17.69 -12.57
N PRO A 440 1.30 18.01 -13.23
CA PRO A 440 0.04 17.36 -12.97
C PRO A 440 -0.03 15.95 -13.60
N PRO A 441 -0.88 15.06 -13.07
CA PRO A 441 -1.18 13.78 -13.72
C PRO A 441 -1.79 14.01 -15.11
N THR A 442 -1.58 13.07 -16.04
CA THR A 442 -2.07 13.19 -17.43
C THR A 442 -3.45 12.57 -17.63
N VAL A 443 -3.83 11.59 -16.81
CA VAL A 443 -5.07 10.82 -16.98
C VAL A 443 -6.22 11.43 -16.19
N LEU A 444 -7.36 11.58 -16.83
CA LEU A 444 -8.57 12.11 -16.20
C LEU A 444 -9.24 11.03 -15.33
N ASN A 445 -9.21 11.22 -14.02
CA ASN A 445 -9.99 10.47 -13.04
C ASN A 445 -10.22 11.32 -11.78
N ALA A 446 -11.11 10.88 -10.88
CA ALA A 446 -11.49 11.65 -9.69
C ALA A 446 -10.29 11.97 -8.76
N SER A 447 -9.37 11.02 -8.57
CA SER A 447 -8.18 11.18 -7.74
C SER A 447 -7.23 12.23 -8.32
N ASN A 448 -6.95 12.14 -9.61
CA ASN A 448 -6.07 13.06 -10.33
C ASN A 448 -6.66 14.47 -10.39
N VAL A 449 -7.98 14.60 -10.52
CA VAL A 449 -8.69 15.89 -10.40
C VAL A 449 -8.48 16.48 -9.01
N ALA A 450 -8.69 15.71 -7.94
CA ALA A 450 -8.47 16.18 -6.57
C ALA A 450 -7.00 16.57 -6.32
N GLN A 451 -6.04 15.82 -6.86
CA GLN A 451 -4.63 16.15 -6.78
C GLN A 451 -4.29 17.46 -7.50
N LEU A 452 -4.78 17.66 -8.73
CA LEU A 452 -4.58 18.91 -9.48
C LEU A 452 -5.17 20.10 -8.73
N VAL A 453 -6.41 19.96 -8.22
CA VAL A 453 -7.07 21.00 -7.40
C VAL A 453 -6.20 21.37 -6.20
N SER A 454 -5.72 20.39 -5.43
CA SER A 454 -4.84 20.62 -4.28
C SER A 454 -3.55 21.36 -4.65
N LEU A 455 -2.87 20.94 -5.73
CA LEU A 455 -1.65 21.59 -6.22
C LEU A 455 -1.89 23.05 -6.65
N VAL A 456 -2.96 23.30 -7.40
CA VAL A 456 -3.31 24.65 -7.86
C VAL A 456 -3.71 25.54 -6.69
N ARG A 457 -4.50 25.04 -5.72
CA ARG A 457 -4.87 25.79 -4.50
C ARG A 457 -3.64 26.25 -3.72
N LYS A 458 -2.67 25.35 -3.56
CA LYS A 458 -1.41 25.68 -2.88
C LYS A 458 -0.66 26.79 -3.64
N ALA A 459 -0.47 26.64 -4.95
CA ALA A 459 0.20 27.65 -5.77
C ALA A 459 -0.52 29.02 -5.72
N VAL A 460 -1.85 29.01 -5.78
CA VAL A 460 -2.70 30.21 -5.68
C VAL A 460 -2.56 30.88 -4.31
N ALA A 461 -2.55 30.11 -3.23
CA ALA A 461 -2.37 30.64 -1.88
C ALA A 461 -1.02 31.35 -1.71
N ASP A 462 0.06 30.74 -2.24
CA ASP A 462 1.41 31.29 -2.20
C ASP A 462 1.54 32.60 -3.01
N LEU A 463 0.79 32.74 -4.11
CA LEU A 463 0.88 33.87 -5.04
C LEU A 463 -0.08 35.03 -4.75
N ARG A 464 -1.15 34.81 -3.96
CA ARG A 464 -2.24 35.78 -3.75
C ARG A 464 -1.78 37.14 -3.24
N ASN A 465 -0.93 37.15 -2.21
CA ASN A 465 -0.43 38.40 -1.62
C ASN A 465 0.68 39.04 -2.47
N PRO A 466 1.70 38.29 -2.95
CA PRO A 466 2.72 38.83 -3.85
C PRO A 466 2.16 39.53 -5.09
N ILE A 467 1.19 38.90 -5.79
CA ILE A 467 0.67 39.47 -7.04
C ILE A 467 -0.16 40.74 -6.79
N ARG A 468 -0.95 40.77 -5.71
CA ARG A 468 -1.73 41.95 -5.32
C ARG A 468 -0.82 43.14 -5.01
N ALA A 469 0.24 42.90 -4.24
CA ALA A 469 1.20 43.94 -3.89
C ALA A 469 1.96 44.43 -5.14
N LEU A 470 2.35 43.51 -6.03
CA LEU A 470 3.00 43.85 -7.29
C LEU A 470 2.12 44.76 -8.16
N VAL A 471 0.83 44.43 -8.34
CA VAL A 471 -0.11 45.25 -9.13
C VAL A 471 -0.23 46.65 -8.56
N GLN A 472 -0.44 46.78 -7.24
CA GLN A 472 -0.57 48.08 -6.57
C GLN A 472 0.67 48.95 -6.79
N GLU A 473 1.86 48.38 -6.58
CA GLU A 473 3.10 49.15 -6.71
C GLU A 473 3.41 49.49 -8.18
N LEU A 474 3.14 48.58 -9.13
CA LEU A 474 3.27 48.88 -10.55
C LEU A 474 2.34 50.02 -10.98
N GLN A 475 1.07 50.01 -10.55
CA GLN A 475 0.11 51.07 -10.86
C GLN A 475 0.61 52.43 -10.36
N ASN A 476 1.16 52.49 -9.14
CA ASN A 476 1.74 53.71 -8.58
C ASN A 476 2.91 54.24 -9.44
N ARG A 477 3.86 53.38 -9.82
CA ARG A 477 5.04 53.78 -10.60
C ARG A 477 4.74 54.11 -12.05
N ILE A 478 3.79 53.40 -12.66
CA ILE A 478 3.33 53.69 -14.02
C ILE A 478 2.58 55.03 -14.07
N ALA A 479 1.72 55.31 -13.09
CA ALA A 479 1.05 56.61 -12.98
C ALA A 479 2.07 57.76 -12.87
N GLN A 480 3.13 57.55 -12.07
CA GLN A 480 4.17 58.55 -11.82
C GLN A 480 5.07 58.83 -13.04
N PHE A 481 5.58 57.79 -13.73
CA PHE A 481 6.62 57.95 -14.76
C PHE A 481 6.16 57.74 -16.21
N VAL A 482 4.97 57.17 -16.42
CA VAL A 482 4.44 56.87 -17.76
C VAL A 482 3.17 57.67 -18.06
N GLY A 483 2.32 57.91 -17.05
CA GLY A 483 1.07 58.66 -17.16
C GLY A 483 -0.07 57.93 -17.90
N LYS A 484 0.18 56.74 -18.48
CA LYS A 484 -0.84 55.89 -19.11
C LYS A 484 -1.03 54.59 -18.32
N PRO A 485 -2.25 54.29 -17.81
CA PRO A 485 -2.50 53.16 -16.90
C PRO A 485 -2.75 51.81 -17.60
N SER A 486 -2.34 51.62 -18.85
CA SER A 486 -2.63 50.39 -19.61
C SER A 486 -1.39 49.92 -20.37
N THR A 487 -0.31 49.66 -19.63
CA THR A 487 0.93 49.10 -20.20
C THR A 487 0.90 47.57 -20.26
N ASP A 488 1.76 46.96 -21.08
CA ASP A 488 1.82 45.50 -21.22
C ASP A 488 2.21 44.82 -19.91
N ARG A 489 3.11 45.46 -19.14
CA ARG A 489 3.48 45.02 -17.80
C ARG A 489 2.31 45.08 -16.81
N GLN A 490 1.57 46.19 -16.81
CA GLN A 490 0.40 46.33 -15.93
C GLN A 490 -0.69 45.33 -16.30
N ARG A 491 -1.01 45.20 -17.60
CA ARG A 491 -1.99 44.22 -18.11
C ARG A 491 -1.62 42.79 -17.73
N SER A 492 -0.34 42.41 -17.82
CA SER A 492 0.13 41.08 -17.42
C SER A 492 -0.01 40.84 -15.91
N ALA A 493 0.30 41.84 -15.08
CA ALA A 493 0.15 41.75 -13.63
C ALA A 493 -1.31 41.71 -13.18
N GLU A 494 -2.18 42.52 -13.80
CA GLU A 494 -3.62 42.53 -13.55
C GLU A 494 -4.29 41.24 -14.02
N CYS A 495 -3.89 40.71 -15.19
CA CYS A 495 -4.34 39.41 -15.67
C CYS A 495 -3.92 38.26 -14.72
N ALA A 496 -2.66 38.26 -14.27
CA ALA A 496 -2.18 37.32 -13.26
C ALA A 496 -2.97 37.42 -11.93
N MET A 497 -3.26 38.64 -11.46
CA MET A 497 -4.07 38.87 -10.26
C MET A 497 -5.52 38.40 -10.44
N SER A 498 -6.12 38.64 -11.61
CA SER A 498 -7.47 38.19 -11.96
C SER A 498 -7.56 36.66 -11.99
N LEU A 499 -6.58 35.99 -12.61
CA LEU A 499 -6.48 34.53 -12.64
C LEU A 499 -6.36 33.95 -11.22
N VAL A 500 -5.41 34.44 -10.42
CA VAL A 500 -5.19 33.97 -9.04
C VAL A 500 -6.43 34.22 -8.18
N SER A 501 -7.11 35.35 -8.36
CA SER A 501 -8.34 35.66 -7.63
C SER A 501 -9.50 34.73 -8.04
N SER A 502 -9.69 34.49 -9.34
CA SER A 502 -10.72 33.59 -9.86
C SER A 502 -10.51 32.15 -9.38
N LEU A 503 -9.27 31.66 -9.39
CA LEU A 503 -8.92 30.34 -8.87
C LEU A 503 -9.01 30.27 -7.34
N ALA A 504 -8.79 31.37 -6.62
CA ALA A 504 -8.98 31.41 -5.17
C ALA A 504 -10.45 31.39 -4.77
N SER A 505 -11.35 31.93 -5.60
CA SER A 505 -12.79 31.97 -5.35
C SER A 505 -13.58 30.80 -5.94
N ALA A 506 -13.03 30.09 -6.92
CA ALA A 506 -13.69 28.93 -7.52
C ALA A 506 -13.98 27.85 -6.47
N GLU A 507 -15.07 27.11 -6.62
CA GLU A 507 -15.32 25.87 -5.88
C GLU A 507 -14.40 24.75 -6.39
N ASP A 508 -14.09 23.75 -5.55
CA ASP A 508 -13.18 22.66 -5.94
C ASP A 508 -13.66 21.88 -7.18
N ALA A 509 -14.99 21.74 -7.34
CA ALA A 509 -15.60 21.07 -8.49
C ALA A 509 -15.45 21.87 -9.80
N GLU A 510 -15.32 23.19 -9.71
CA GLU A 510 -15.27 24.10 -10.87
C GLU A 510 -13.84 24.53 -11.21
N LEU A 511 -12.90 24.38 -10.28
CA LEU A 511 -11.55 24.92 -10.39
C LEU A 511 -10.84 24.48 -11.68
N VAL A 512 -11.00 23.22 -12.11
CA VAL A 512 -10.42 22.73 -13.37
C VAL A 512 -10.98 23.48 -14.57
N SER A 513 -12.31 23.66 -14.62
CA SER A 513 -12.95 24.40 -15.72
C SER A 513 -12.60 25.89 -15.67
N VAL A 514 -12.51 26.50 -14.48
CA VAL A 514 -12.04 27.89 -14.32
C VAL A 514 -10.60 28.04 -14.82
N LEU A 515 -9.71 27.11 -14.50
CA LEU A 515 -8.33 27.13 -15.00
C LEU A 515 -8.27 26.94 -16.53
N ALA A 516 -9.05 26.01 -17.07
CA ALA A 516 -9.12 25.73 -18.50
C ALA A 516 -9.66 26.92 -19.30
N ASN A 517 -10.68 27.59 -18.79
CA ASN A 517 -11.41 28.66 -19.48
C ASN A 517 -10.94 30.07 -19.10
N ALA A 518 -9.94 30.21 -18.22
CA ALA A 518 -9.41 31.52 -17.84
C ALA A 518 -8.95 32.32 -19.08
N THR A 519 -9.39 33.57 -19.17
CA THR A 519 -8.95 34.52 -20.18
C THR A 519 -7.58 35.10 -19.82
N LEU A 520 -6.60 34.89 -20.70
CA LEU A 520 -5.28 35.50 -20.61
C LEU A 520 -5.25 36.69 -21.58
N GLU A 521 -5.31 37.91 -21.06
CA GLU A 521 -5.35 39.14 -21.87
C GLU A 521 -4.02 39.43 -22.59
N THR A 522 -2.91 38.97 -21.99
CA THR A 522 -1.58 38.96 -22.60
C THR A 522 -1.17 37.53 -22.94
N SER A 523 0.07 37.32 -23.42
CA SER A 523 0.52 35.97 -23.77
C SER A 523 0.62 35.06 -22.53
N PRO A 524 0.38 33.74 -22.67
CA PRO A 524 0.60 32.79 -21.57
C PRO A 524 2.01 32.86 -20.97
N THR A 525 3.02 33.12 -21.79
CA THR A 525 4.41 33.28 -21.36
C THR A 525 4.63 34.53 -20.51
N ALA A 526 3.99 35.66 -20.84
CA ALA A 526 4.07 36.89 -20.06
C ALA A 526 3.39 36.74 -18.69
N VAL A 527 2.20 36.11 -18.65
CA VAL A 527 1.49 35.82 -17.40
C VAL A 527 2.28 34.84 -16.54
N ALA A 528 2.78 33.73 -17.12
CA ALA A 528 3.60 32.75 -16.41
C ALA A 528 4.86 33.38 -15.79
N ARG A 529 5.57 34.22 -16.54
CA ARG A 529 6.78 34.89 -16.04
C ARG A 529 6.46 35.88 -14.92
N THR A 530 5.32 36.57 -15.03
CA THR A 530 4.84 37.49 -13.98
C THR A 530 4.48 36.72 -12.70
N LEU A 531 3.78 35.58 -12.80
CA LEU A 531 3.46 34.72 -11.66
C LEU A 531 4.73 34.15 -11.02
N GLY A 532 5.63 33.59 -11.82
CA GLY A 532 6.87 32.98 -11.34
C GLY A 532 7.86 33.97 -10.71
N GLN A 533 7.80 35.24 -11.09
CA GLN A 533 8.68 36.29 -10.56
C GLN A 533 7.98 37.31 -9.65
N ALA A 534 6.71 37.09 -9.28
CA ALA A 534 5.89 38.11 -8.61
C ALA A 534 6.59 38.72 -7.37
N THR A 535 7.15 37.88 -6.50
CA THR A 535 7.88 38.32 -5.30
C THR A 535 9.15 39.09 -5.64
N ALA A 536 9.94 38.61 -6.62
CA ALA A 536 11.18 39.24 -7.02
C ALA A 536 10.95 40.60 -7.71
N LEU A 537 9.92 40.70 -8.54
CA LEU A 537 9.51 41.95 -9.18
C LEU A 537 9.02 42.96 -8.15
N LYS A 538 8.15 42.52 -7.23
CA LYS A 538 7.65 43.36 -6.13
C LYS A 538 8.81 43.91 -5.30
N GLN A 539 9.74 43.04 -4.88
CA GLN A 539 10.93 43.45 -4.15
C GLN A 539 11.80 44.42 -4.95
N SER A 540 12.00 44.17 -6.25
CA SER A 540 12.82 45.03 -7.12
C SER A 540 12.24 46.43 -7.23
N ILE A 541 10.90 46.55 -7.32
CA ILE A 541 10.21 47.83 -7.33
C ILE A 541 10.30 48.50 -5.96
N GLU A 542 10.05 47.79 -4.87
CA GLU A 542 10.14 48.37 -3.51
C GLU A 542 11.55 48.85 -3.15
N SER A 543 12.59 48.12 -3.56
CA SER A 543 13.99 48.46 -3.25
C SER A 543 14.60 49.51 -4.18
N ALA A 544 13.92 49.85 -5.29
CA ALA A 544 14.46 50.79 -6.25
C ALA A 544 14.51 52.21 -5.65
N ASN A 545 15.59 52.94 -5.95
CA ASN A 545 15.75 54.32 -5.50
C ASN A 545 14.90 55.27 -6.36
N TRP A 546 13.59 55.29 -6.12
CA TRP A 546 12.65 56.14 -6.86
C TRP A 546 12.94 57.64 -6.72
N GLY A 547 13.45 58.06 -5.55
CA GLY A 547 13.85 59.45 -5.32
C GLY A 547 14.95 59.94 -6.27
N LEU A 548 15.83 59.04 -6.75
CA LEU A 548 16.81 59.35 -7.78
C LEU A 548 16.13 59.69 -9.12
N PHE A 549 15.11 58.92 -9.52
CA PHE A 549 14.37 59.18 -10.76
C PHE A 549 13.51 60.45 -10.65
N ASP A 550 12.95 60.72 -9.48
CA ASP A 550 12.25 61.99 -9.20
C ASP A 550 13.20 63.19 -9.32
N ALA A 551 14.40 63.08 -8.76
CA ALA A 551 15.42 64.13 -8.87
C ALA A 551 15.83 64.37 -10.33
N LEU A 552 16.01 63.30 -11.12
CA LEU A 552 16.29 63.41 -12.55
C LEU A 552 15.15 64.10 -13.32
N ALA A 553 13.89 63.80 -12.99
CA ALA A 553 12.72 64.40 -13.61
C ALA A 553 12.56 65.90 -13.31
N GLN A 554 13.11 66.38 -12.18
CA GLN A 554 13.04 67.78 -11.75
C GLN A 554 14.23 68.64 -12.21
N LEU A 555 15.21 68.08 -12.94
CA LEU A 555 16.36 68.83 -13.44
C LEU A 555 15.94 69.91 -14.45
N ASN A 556 16.41 71.14 -14.22
CA ASN A 556 16.17 72.31 -15.08
C ASN A 556 17.47 72.95 -15.61
N ASP A 557 18.60 72.25 -15.50
CA ASP A 557 19.91 72.69 -15.97
C ASP A 557 20.44 71.82 -17.14
N ALA A 558 21.69 72.04 -17.55
CA ALA A 558 22.32 71.34 -18.67
C ALA A 558 22.36 69.81 -18.52
N ARG A 559 22.23 69.27 -17.30
CA ARG A 559 22.19 67.81 -17.04
C ARG A 559 20.88 67.18 -17.50
N ARG A 560 19.81 67.97 -17.70
CA ARG A 560 18.50 67.49 -18.18
C ARG A 560 18.61 66.73 -19.50
N ALA A 561 19.45 67.20 -20.43
CA ALA A 561 19.67 66.54 -21.72
C ALA A 561 20.23 65.10 -21.58
N HIS A 562 20.93 64.81 -20.49
CA HIS A 562 21.42 63.45 -20.17
C HIS A 562 20.42 62.65 -19.32
N ALA A 563 19.51 63.30 -18.60
CA ALA A 563 18.47 62.65 -17.81
C ALA A 563 17.28 62.17 -18.66
N GLU A 564 16.92 62.90 -19.72
CA GLU A 564 15.78 62.58 -20.59
C GLU A 564 15.84 61.17 -21.21
N PRO A 565 16.97 60.69 -21.77
CA PRO A 565 17.08 59.32 -22.28
C PRO A 565 16.90 58.26 -21.18
N LEU A 566 17.36 58.52 -19.95
CA LEU A 566 17.22 57.59 -18.83
C LEU A 566 15.75 57.48 -18.38
N LEU A 567 15.04 58.61 -18.30
CA LEU A 567 13.61 58.64 -17.98
C LEU A 567 12.76 58.01 -19.10
N ALA A 568 13.15 58.21 -20.37
CA ALA A 568 12.52 57.52 -21.49
C ALA A 568 12.69 56.00 -21.40
N LYS A 569 13.90 55.52 -21.03
CA LYS A 569 14.15 54.09 -20.83
C LYS A 569 13.45 53.52 -19.60
N LEU A 570 13.36 54.28 -18.50
CA LEU A 570 12.55 53.91 -17.33
C LEU A 570 11.07 53.72 -17.73
N ALA A 571 10.52 54.66 -18.49
CA ALA A 571 9.14 54.56 -18.98
C ALA A 571 8.97 53.38 -19.95
N GLU A 572 9.96 53.07 -20.78
CA GLU A 572 9.96 51.89 -21.65
C GLU A 572 9.93 50.58 -20.84
N VAL A 573 10.71 50.47 -19.77
CA VAL A 573 10.73 49.29 -18.88
C VAL A 573 9.40 49.10 -18.17
N LEU A 574 8.80 50.18 -17.69
CA LEU A 574 7.48 50.16 -17.06
C LEU A 574 6.36 49.87 -18.07
N ARG A 575 6.60 50.11 -19.37
CA ARG A 575 5.64 49.80 -20.44
C ARG A 575 5.67 48.34 -20.85
N ASN A 576 6.85 47.81 -21.16
CA ASN A 576 7.02 46.46 -21.68
C ASN A 576 6.96 45.44 -20.55
N ASP A 577 6.31 44.30 -20.78
CA ASP A 577 6.21 43.22 -19.80
C ASP A 577 7.56 42.57 -19.46
N GLU A 578 7.57 41.74 -18.43
CA GLU A 578 8.79 41.09 -17.91
C GLU A 578 9.40 40.05 -18.88
N HIS A 579 8.61 39.53 -19.82
CA HIS A 579 9.09 38.62 -20.85
C HIS A 579 9.91 39.36 -21.92
N VAL A 580 9.48 40.57 -22.27
CA VAL A 580 10.18 41.43 -23.24
C VAL A 580 11.39 42.13 -22.63
N LEU A 581 11.25 42.71 -21.43
CA LEU A 581 12.32 43.51 -20.81
C LEU A 581 12.41 43.25 -19.29
N SER A 582 13.61 42.92 -18.81
CA SER A 582 13.87 42.68 -17.38
C SER A 582 13.74 43.97 -16.56
N LEU A 583 12.81 44.00 -15.60
CA LEU A 583 12.62 45.16 -14.73
C LEU A 583 13.81 45.37 -13.82
N LYS A 584 14.25 44.31 -13.15
CA LYS A 584 15.30 44.37 -12.13
C LYS A 584 16.62 44.85 -12.73
N ASP A 585 17.07 44.19 -13.79
CA ASP A 585 18.39 44.48 -14.39
C ASP A 585 18.42 45.89 -14.97
N THR A 586 17.30 46.31 -15.59
CA THR A 586 17.22 47.65 -16.16
C THR A 586 17.14 48.73 -15.09
N LEU A 587 16.39 48.54 -14.01
CA LEU A 587 16.34 49.50 -12.89
C LEU A 587 17.72 49.70 -12.26
N VAL A 588 18.49 48.62 -12.03
CA VAL A 588 19.86 48.71 -11.50
C VAL A 588 20.78 49.48 -12.45
N SER A 589 20.72 49.19 -13.75
CA SER A 589 21.51 49.91 -14.76
C SER A 589 21.17 51.40 -14.80
N LEU A 590 19.87 51.74 -14.78
CA LEU A 590 19.40 53.13 -14.81
C LEU A 590 19.77 53.90 -13.54
N GLN A 591 19.76 53.27 -12.36
CA GLN A 591 20.21 53.90 -11.11
C GLN A 591 21.69 54.27 -11.16
N ASN A 592 22.54 53.37 -11.65
CA ASN A 592 23.97 53.62 -11.77
C ASN A 592 24.25 54.78 -12.74
N GLN A 593 23.60 54.79 -13.90
CA GLN A 593 23.74 55.87 -14.88
C GLN A 593 23.18 57.20 -14.37
N GLY A 594 22.01 57.16 -13.70
CA GLY A 594 21.38 58.35 -13.13
C GLY A 594 22.22 59.02 -12.04
N MET A 595 22.91 58.22 -11.22
CA MET A 595 23.85 58.75 -10.22
C MET A 595 25.02 59.52 -10.86
N GLN A 596 25.52 59.06 -12.01
CA GLN A 596 26.57 59.77 -12.76
C GLN A 596 26.06 61.10 -13.32
N VAL A 597 24.80 61.16 -13.77
CA VAL A 597 24.18 62.41 -14.24
C VAL A 597 24.05 63.43 -13.10
N LEU A 598 23.61 63.00 -11.91
CA LEU A 598 23.42 63.89 -10.76
C LEU A 598 24.74 64.41 -10.18
N THR A 599 25.83 63.64 -10.25
CA THR A 599 27.15 64.02 -9.72
C THR A 599 28.00 64.84 -10.70
N ARG A 600 27.54 65.06 -11.93
CA ARG A 600 28.23 65.88 -12.94
C ARG A 600 28.23 67.36 -12.54
N GLN A 601 29.41 67.98 -12.49
CA GLN A 601 29.56 69.42 -12.23
C GLN A 601 29.07 70.23 -13.44
N VAL A 602 28.22 71.23 -13.19
CA VAL A 602 27.74 72.17 -14.21
C VAL A 602 28.85 73.19 -14.46
N GLU A 603 29.42 73.22 -15.67
CA GLU A 603 30.38 74.28 -16.04
C GLU A 603 29.65 75.63 -16.14
N PRO A 604 30.20 76.72 -15.54
CA PRO A 604 29.61 78.04 -15.67
C PRO A 604 29.74 78.56 -17.10
N LEU A 605 28.65 79.17 -17.61
CA LEU A 605 28.58 79.80 -18.93
C LEU A 605 29.69 80.85 -19.09
N VAL A 606 30.64 80.59 -20.00
CA VAL A 606 31.68 81.56 -20.40
C VAL A 606 31.07 82.59 -21.35
N VAL A 607 31.12 83.87 -20.95
CA VAL A 607 30.78 85.03 -21.79
C VAL A 607 31.88 85.24 -22.85
N PRO A 608 31.58 85.56 -24.13
CA PRO A 608 32.60 85.70 -25.17
C PRO A 608 33.44 86.99 -25.03
N PRO A 609 34.76 86.99 -25.34
CA PRO A 609 35.62 88.17 -25.21
C PRO A 609 35.69 89.05 -26.47
N LEU A 610 35.99 90.35 -26.27
CA LEU A 610 36.33 91.37 -27.28
C LEU A 610 37.81 91.26 -27.75
N PRO A 611 38.22 91.90 -28.88
CA PRO A 611 39.50 91.66 -29.56
C PRO A 611 40.72 92.45 -29.02
N GLU A 612 41.91 91.88 -29.30
CA GLU A 612 43.29 92.10 -28.76
C GLU A 612 43.99 93.44 -29.07
N PRO A 613 45.14 93.73 -28.39
CA PRO A 613 46.42 93.90 -29.12
C PRO A 613 47.68 93.39 -28.32
N PRO A 614 48.97 93.56 -28.72
CA PRO A 614 49.92 92.46 -29.01
C PRO A 614 51.07 92.27 -27.99
N SER A 615 51.80 91.15 -28.16
CA SER A 615 52.96 90.60 -27.40
C SER A 615 54.18 91.54 -27.22
N PRO A 616 55.13 91.30 -26.27
CA PRO A 616 56.13 90.23 -26.45
C PRO A 616 56.76 89.56 -25.19
N ALA A 617 57.30 88.36 -25.44
CA ALA A 617 58.52 87.71 -24.90
C ALA A 617 58.73 87.49 -23.38
N GLY A 618 58.96 86.21 -23.00
CA GLY A 618 59.57 85.83 -21.72
C GLY A 618 59.52 84.33 -21.39
N GLU A 619 60.54 83.60 -21.87
CA GLU A 619 61.23 82.44 -21.28
C GLU A 619 60.47 81.25 -20.61
N ALA A 620 60.78 80.05 -21.12
CA ALA A 620 60.61 78.72 -20.51
C ALA A 620 61.65 78.50 -19.35
N PRO A 621 61.63 77.43 -18.50
CA PRO A 621 61.15 76.07 -18.82
C PRO A 621 60.67 75.11 -17.67
N MET A 622 60.21 73.92 -18.12
CA MET A 622 60.22 72.55 -17.51
C MET A 622 59.26 72.19 -16.37
N GLN A 623 58.23 71.36 -16.65
CA GLN A 623 58.12 69.87 -16.48
C GLN A 623 57.30 69.52 -15.21
N GLY A 624 56.31 68.64 -15.18
CA GLY A 624 55.64 67.81 -16.17
C GLY A 624 54.70 66.84 -15.44
N THR A 625 53.45 66.71 -15.88
CA THR A 625 52.63 65.50 -15.68
C THR A 625 51.76 65.33 -16.93
N ARG A 626 52.10 64.36 -17.78
CA ARG A 626 51.31 63.99 -18.96
C ARG A 626 50.00 63.36 -18.49
N LYS A 627 48.87 64.00 -18.79
CA LYS A 627 47.57 63.31 -18.92
C LYS A 627 47.49 62.75 -20.34
N THR A 628 47.31 61.45 -20.47
CA THR A 628 47.09 60.79 -21.77
C THR A 628 45.72 61.22 -22.30
N ARG A 629 45.69 61.97 -23.39
CA ARG A 629 44.45 62.32 -24.11
C ARG A 629 44.21 61.23 -25.15
N VAL A 630 43.15 60.44 -24.98
CA VAL A 630 42.66 59.54 -26.02
C VAL A 630 42.01 60.40 -27.10
N VAL A 631 42.43 60.24 -28.35
CA VAL A 631 41.88 60.94 -29.52
C VAL A 631 41.29 59.86 -30.42
N THR A 632 39.98 59.91 -30.67
CA THR A 632 39.31 59.00 -31.60
C THR A 632 39.87 59.25 -33.01
N VAL A 633 40.51 58.24 -33.58
CA VAL A 633 41.14 58.33 -34.90
C VAL A 633 40.10 58.12 -36.01
N GLU A 634 39.12 57.25 -35.77
CA GLU A 634 38.07 56.87 -36.72
C GLU A 634 36.91 56.18 -35.96
N GLU A 635 35.65 56.45 -36.31
CA GLU A 635 34.47 55.78 -35.74
C GLU A 635 33.45 55.53 -36.85
N GLU A 636 33.14 54.26 -37.11
CA GLU A 636 32.20 53.83 -38.16
C GLU A 636 31.37 52.63 -37.65
N SER A 637 30.09 52.55 -38.03
CA SER A 637 29.17 51.48 -37.62
C SER A 637 28.44 50.92 -38.82
N GLN A 638 28.58 49.60 -39.04
CA GLN A 638 27.91 48.86 -40.11
C GLN A 638 27.18 47.64 -39.51
N MET A 639 25.94 47.41 -39.94
CA MET A 639 25.08 46.31 -39.46
C MET A 639 24.60 45.46 -40.65
N ASP A 640 24.15 44.23 -40.38
CA ASP A 640 23.65 43.26 -41.38
C ASP A 640 24.65 42.88 -42.48
N LEU A 641 25.95 42.86 -42.16
CA LEU A 641 27.00 42.44 -43.09
C LEU A 641 26.90 40.94 -43.42
N SER A 642 27.15 40.60 -44.68
CA SER A 642 27.39 39.21 -45.09
C SER A 642 28.65 38.66 -44.42
N GLY A 643 28.79 37.34 -44.34
CA GLY A 643 29.99 36.72 -43.75
C GLY A 643 31.29 37.20 -44.41
N ASP A 644 31.28 37.37 -45.73
CA ASP A 644 32.45 37.81 -46.51
C ASP A 644 32.73 39.30 -46.31
N ASP A 645 31.71 40.14 -46.21
CA ASP A 645 31.89 41.58 -45.96
C ASP A 645 32.37 41.86 -44.53
N ALA A 646 31.83 41.12 -43.54
CA ALA A 646 32.29 41.21 -42.16
C ALA A 646 33.76 40.80 -42.03
N ALA A 647 34.18 39.74 -42.73
CA ALA A 647 35.59 39.30 -42.74
C ALA A 647 36.51 40.38 -43.30
N ARG A 648 36.13 41.03 -44.41
CA ARG A 648 36.91 42.11 -45.03
C ARG A 648 37.08 43.31 -44.11
N VAL A 649 36.02 43.78 -43.46
CA VAL A 649 36.08 44.91 -42.50
C VAL A 649 37.00 44.57 -41.32
N LEU A 650 36.92 43.33 -40.82
CA LEU A 650 37.78 42.87 -39.71
C LEU A 650 39.26 42.78 -40.13
N ASP A 651 39.56 42.33 -41.35
CA ASP A 651 40.93 42.28 -41.87
C ASP A 651 41.52 43.68 -42.09
N GLU A 652 40.72 44.66 -42.53
CA GLU A 652 41.14 46.06 -42.63
C GLU A 652 41.43 46.67 -41.26
N LEU A 653 40.57 46.46 -40.26
CA LEU A 653 40.80 46.89 -38.88
C LEU A 653 42.06 46.24 -38.28
N LYS A 654 42.29 44.96 -38.58
CA LYS A 654 43.49 44.23 -38.16
C LYS A 654 44.76 44.79 -38.80
N ALA A 655 44.73 45.15 -40.09
CA ALA A 655 45.84 45.80 -40.77
C ALA A 655 46.15 47.20 -40.19
N LYS A 656 45.10 47.99 -39.87
CA LYS A 656 45.24 49.30 -39.22
C LYS A 656 45.85 49.21 -37.82
N LEU A 657 45.40 48.24 -37.01
CA LEU A 657 45.98 47.97 -35.69
C LEU A 657 47.45 47.54 -35.76
N ALA A 658 47.82 46.75 -36.77
CA ALA A 658 49.21 46.31 -36.96
C ALA A 658 50.15 47.45 -37.42
N ALA A 659 49.63 48.44 -38.15
CA ALA A 659 50.40 49.55 -38.69
C ALA A 659 50.58 50.74 -37.72
N GLY A 660 49.68 50.91 -36.74
CA GLY A 660 49.71 52.05 -35.81
C GLY A 660 50.23 51.71 -34.42
N GLN A 661 51.39 52.24 -34.03
CA GLN A 661 51.85 52.15 -32.63
C GLN A 661 50.93 52.99 -31.72
N GLY A 662 50.15 52.32 -30.87
CA GLY A 662 49.33 52.96 -29.82
C GLY A 662 47.85 53.16 -30.15
N ILE A 663 47.30 52.45 -31.13
CA ILE A 663 45.85 52.44 -31.43
C ILE A 663 45.16 51.37 -30.56
N GLU A 664 44.10 51.74 -29.85
CA GLU A 664 43.23 50.82 -29.09
C GLU A 664 41.88 50.67 -29.82
N LEU A 665 41.42 49.43 -30.02
CA LEU A 665 40.13 49.13 -30.66
C LEU A 665 39.10 48.66 -29.62
N SER A 666 37.93 49.29 -29.60
CA SER A 666 36.76 48.82 -28.82
C SER A 666 35.73 48.20 -29.78
N LEU A 667 35.37 46.93 -29.58
CA LEU A 667 34.49 46.17 -30.49
C LEU A 667 33.29 45.56 -29.74
N THR A 668 32.08 45.70 -30.29
CA THR A 668 30.87 44.97 -29.85
C THR A 668 30.36 44.12 -31.02
N TRP A 669 30.09 42.83 -30.84
CA TRP A 669 29.70 41.92 -31.93
C TRP A 669 28.46 41.08 -31.60
N ARG A 670 27.71 40.71 -32.65
CA ARG A 670 26.53 39.83 -32.59
C ARG A 670 26.48 38.97 -33.86
N LEU A 671 26.55 37.64 -33.73
CA LEU A 671 26.37 36.70 -34.84
C LEU A 671 24.94 36.17 -34.85
N GLN A 672 24.29 36.19 -36.01
CA GLN A 672 22.92 35.70 -36.20
C GLN A 672 22.85 34.89 -37.50
N ARG A 673 22.12 33.78 -37.48
CA ARG A 673 21.81 32.97 -38.66
C ARG A 673 20.34 33.18 -38.99
N ARG A 674 20.01 33.51 -40.23
CA ARG A 674 18.62 33.50 -40.70
C ARG A 674 18.24 32.08 -41.07
N GLU A 675 17.25 31.51 -40.39
CA GLU A 675 16.57 30.29 -40.80
C GLU A 675 15.19 30.70 -41.34
N THR A 676 14.86 30.25 -42.55
CA THR A 676 13.54 30.44 -43.16
C THR A 676 12.60 29.35 -42.66
N GLU A 677 11.45 29.74 -42.11
CA GLU A 677 10.28 28.87 -41.89
C GLU A 677 9.65 28.43 -43.21
#